data_AF-G2QJM6-F1
#
_entry.id   AF-G2QJM6-F1
#
_cell.length_a   1.000
_cell.length_b   1.000
_cell.length_c   1.000
_cell.angle_alpha   90.00
_cell.angle_beta   90.00
_cell.angle_gamma   90.00
#
_symmetry.space_group_name_H-M   'P 1'
#
loop_
_entity.id
_entity.type
_entity.pdbx_description
1 polymer ?
#
loop_
_entity_poly.entity_id
_entity_poly.type
_entity_poly.pdbx_seq_one_letter_code
_entity_poly.pdbx_strand_id
1 'polypeptide(L)'
;MLTLACHPCWWVRDTTLSEYLEACHNLLYANFKVEVNEKFTSKGSITSPVGRRIPPRLEPWDDFLEEQRTIFGTLLSKFPAHTAAFRSQHYLRTRGKVIAARSIGDEEALKLVYQDLVTEPVTLISQRLQDKDSIRAEFDIGAGIAFETRLNALGEANRESTERPRTPDGMANRFRPDQICAYRRDGADPDQRTMAFIIEQKAPHKLTMPHLRSGLRAMNIFEEVVNRPTSPPQEDKEALFQYHADRLVAAALTQTFDYMSQAGLTYGCLTTGQGFVFLKIDWTDPITLLYHLAEPGPEVDEHRENFLCCTAVSQMLAFTILALDSGATGERGQDKRQRAIKKLKTWNVDWELILRSIPPTERTAPPTSPAYQPRTYKGVDRSPYLLRPARSRAAGRPRCRPGPAERDRSPEFDEEGSEPRMPDTPSPVQPRNAQRAPARRPRGNNGNAGSSSSGSRSSNRRYCTQNCLRGLVAGMFLTRNRRHPLDHASWLGLLREQLRRTLDDGVVPLRKQGARGVLFQVTLLAYGYTFVSKATTARFVPELEHEAQVYERLRPLQGDRVPVFLGAVDLRQVGRRYYYDIDVQLVYMMFVSWGGCSLDEVEVSDMAKLEREVMRAVRALHPHGVAHTDMRDANILWNAETERAMVIDFEQAVLAEPPRRGLGPIVPNKRALRANVDTKTAVAGPKSKQDAILLKMQQEDILGAKYALYWPRK
;
A
#
# COMPACT_ATOMS: atom_id res chain seq x y z
N MET A 1 10.17 -68.05 -0.68
CA MET A 1 10.42 -66.66 -1.13
C MET A 1 9.71 -65.73 -0.17
N LEU A 2 10.35 -64.66 0.30
CA LEU A 2 9.71 -63.65 1.14
C LEU A 2 9.12 -62.55 0.26
N THR A 3 7.80 -62.37 0.31
CA THR A 3 7.09 -61.26 -0.33
C THR A 3 7.31 -59.99 0.49
N LEU A 4 8.25 -59.14 0.05
CA LEU A 4 8.41 -57.79 0.58
C LEU A 4 7.17 -56.94 0.24
N ALA A 5 6.26 -56.81 1.21
CA ALA A 5 5.09 -55.95 1.10
C ALA A 5 5.52 -54.47 1.05
N CYS A 6 5.35 -53.84 -0.11
CA CYS A 6 5.83 -52.49 -0.36
C CYS A 6 4.89 -51.45 0.28
N HIS A 7 5.18 -51.05 1.53
CA HIS A 7 4.44 -49.98 2.21
C HIS A 7 4.69 -48.61 1.53
N PRO A 8 3.66 -47.76 1.41
CA PRO A 8 3.19 -47.46 0.06
C PRO A 8 3.35 -45.99 -0.38
N CYS A 9 3.23 -45.78 -1.70
CA CYS A 9 3.42 -44.51 -2.41
C CYS A 9 2.51 -43.34 -1.97
N TRP A 10 1.53 -43.56 -1.10
CA TRP A 10 0.52 -42.55 -0.73
C TRP A 10 1.11 -41.34 0.02
N TRP A 11 2.23 -41.51 0.73
CA TRP A 11 2.94 -40.39 1.37
C TRP A 11 3.54 -39.40 0.36
N VAL A 12 3.80 -39.84 -0.88
CA VAL A 12 4.62 -39.11 -1.86
C VAL A 12 3.77 -38.41 -2.92
N ARG A 13 2.51 -38.84 -3.13
CA ARG A 13 1.56 -38.11 -3.99
C ARG A 13 1.20 -36.73 -3.42
N ASP A 14 0.79 -35.83 -4.31
CA ASP A 14 0.16 -34.58 -3.90
C ASP A 14 -1.13 -34.83 -3.10
N THR A 15 -1.46 -33.87 -2.24
CA THR A 15 -2.59 -33.90 -1.31
C THR A 15 -3.79 -33.09 -1.82
N THR A 16 -4.99 -33.48 -1.41
CA THR A 16 -6.21 -32.65 -1.55
C THR A 16 -6.19 -31.50 -0.54
N LEU A 17 -7.10 -30.52 -0.68
CA LEU A 17 -7.12 -29.36 0.23
C LEU A 17 -7.28 -29.78 1.71
N SER A 18 -8.20 -30.69 2.00
CA SER A 18 -8.44 -31.17 3.37
C SER A 18 -7.22 -31.93 3.93
N GLU A 19 -6.67 -32.86 3.14
CA GLU A 19 -5.46 -33.60 3.50
C GLU A 19 -4.25 -32.69 3.73
N TYR A 20 -4.15 -31.60 2.95
CA TYR A 20 -3.07 -30.62 3.07
C TYR A 20 -3.18 -29.79 4.35
N LEU A 21 -4.38 -29.30 4.68
CA LEU A 21 -4.65 -28.52 5.89
C LEU A 21 -4.42 -29.38 7.15
N GLU A 22 -4.94 -30.61 7.16
CA GLU A 22 -4.69 -31.59 8.23
C GLU A 22 -3.20 -31.90 8.38
N ALA A 23 -2.50 -32.20 7.27
CA ALA A 23 -1.08 -32.50 7.30
C ALA A 23 -0.22 -31.28 7.71
N CYS A 24 -0.63 -30.04 7.37
CA CYS A 24 0.03 -28.84 7.89
C CYS A 24 -0.13 -28.72 9.41
N HIS A 25 -1.32 -29.01 9.96
CA HIS A 25 -1.50 -29.02 11.42
C HIS A 25 -0.65 -30.14 12.08
N ASN A 26 -0.85 -31.38 11.64
CA ASN A 26 -0.26 -32.56 12.28
C ASN A 26 1.26 -32.72 12.07
N LEU A 27 1.81 -32.15 10.98
CA LEU A 27 3.24 -32.29 10.64
C LEU A 27 4.05 -31.01 10.81
N LEU A 28 3.44 -29.81 10.76
CA LEU A 28 4.14 -28.54 10.99
C LEU A 28 3.75 -27.91 12.34
N TYR A 29 2.44 -27.68 12.56
CA TYR A 29 1.96 -26.93 13.73
C TYR A 29 2.18 -27.67 15.05
N ALA A 30 1.87 -28.95 15.12
CA ALA A 30 2.12 -29.78 16.30
C ALA A 30 3.62 -30.00 16.62
N ASN A 31 4.54 -29.54 15.76
CA ASN A 31 5.98 -29.83 15.85
C ASN A 31 6.87 -28.63 16.19
N PHE A 32 6.39 -27.38 16.12
CA PHE A 32 7.21 -26.23 16.52
C PHE A 32 7.33 -26.12 18.05
N LYS A 33 8.40 -25.48 18.52
CA LYS A 33 8.70 -25.31 19.95
C LYS A 33 8.90 -23.85 20.28
N VAL A 34 8.37 -23.43 21.42
CA VAL A 34 8.69 -22.13 22.05
C VAL A 34 9.90 -22.33 22.94
N GLU A 35 10.84 -21.38 22.93
CA GLU A 35 11.95 -21.44 23.87
C GLU A 35 11.48 -21.02 25.27
N VAL A 36 11.70 -21.90 26.25
CA VAL A 36 11.25 -21.72 27.65
C VAL A 36 12.39 -21.23 28.53
N ASN A 37 13.65 -21.46 28.12
CA ASN A 37 14.82 -21.07 28.90
C ASN A 37 15.22 -19.62 28.60
N GLU A 38 15.07 -18.75 29.59
CA GLU A 38 15.45 -17.32 29.53
C GLU A 38 16.92 -17.07 29.13
N LYS A 39 17.80 -18.07 29.14
CA LYS A 39 19.19 -17.96 28.66
C LYS A 39 19.32 -18.04 27.14
N PHE A 40 18.33 -18.60 26.45
CA PHE A 40 18.31 -18.77 24.99
C PHE A 40 17.25 -17.91 24.29
N THR A 41 16.35 -17.26 25.05
CA THR A 41 15.48 -16.19 24.53
C THR A 41 16.25 -14.89 24.32
N SER A 42 15.89 -14.12 23.28
CA SER A 42 16.51 -12.84 22.95
C SER A 42 16.40 -11.78 24.06
N LYS A 43 17.55 -11.36 24.58
CA LYS A 43 17.67 -10.23 25.53
C LYS A 43 17.93 -8.94 24.76
N GLY A 44 16.92 -8.47 24.05
CA GLY A 44 17.03 -7.38 23.08
C GLY A 44 15.83 -6.45 23.02
N SER A 45 16.02 -5.34 22.31
CA SER A 45 15.03 -4.29 22.04
C SER A 45 13.95 -4.75 21.05
N ILE A 46 12.74 -4.19 21.16
CA ILE A 46 11.63 -4.34 20.20
C ILE A 46 10.97 -2.99 19.97
N THR A 47 10.79 -2.67 18.70
CA THR A 47 9.97 -1.59 18.13
C THR A 47 9.10 -0.81 19.11
N SER A 48 9.53 0.41 19.42
CA SER A 48 8.80 1.35 20.28
C SER A 48 7.39 1.72 19.74
N PRO A 49 6.38 1.86 20.62
CA PRO A 49 5.09 2.47 20.35
C PRO A 49 5.05 3.98 20.71
N VAL A 50 6.16 4.58 21.16
CA VAL A 50 6.20 6.02 21.50
C VAL A 50 5.83 6.86 20.26
N GLY A 51 4.87 7.77 20.43
CA GLY A 51 4.34 8.64 19.39
C GLY A 51 3.27 8.01 18.49
N ARG A 52 2.92 6.73 18.69
CA ARG A 52 1.87 6.05 17.90
C ARG A 52 0.48 6.44 18.34
N ARG A 53 -0.49 6.32 17.43
CA ARG A 53 -1.91 6.57 17.70
C ARG A 53 -2.55 5.35 18.36
N ILE A 54 -3.24 5.60 19.47
CA ILE A 54 -3.95 4.61 20.27
C ILE A 54 -5.31 4.34 19.61
N PRO A 55 -5.78 3.08 19.51
CA PRO A 55 -7.20 2.78 19.29
C PRO A 55 -7.97 3.09 20.58
N PRO A 56 -8.80 4.16 20.63
CA PRO A 56 -9.43 4.56 21.88
C PRO A 56 -10.33 3.48 22.49
N ARG A 57 -10.99 2.66 21.65
CA ARG A 57 -11.87 1.59 22.06
C ARG A 57 -11.44 0.24 21.49
N LEU A 58 -11.42 -0.78 22.33
CA LEU A 58 -11.20 -2.18 21.98
C LEU A 58 -12.48 -2.98 22.29
N GLU A 59 -13.01 -3.72 21.33
CA GLU A 59 -14.25 -4.52 21.47
C GLU A 59 -14.09 -5.89 20.76
N PRO A 60 -14.79 -6.96 21.19
CA PRO A 60 -14.79 -8.24 20.48
C PRO A 60 -15.29 -8.14 19.04
N TRP A 61 -14.76 -9.00 18.17
CA TRP A 61 -15.25 -9.21 16.81
C TRP A 61 -16.07 -10.51 16.77
N ASP A 62 -17.34 -10.40 17.15
CA ASP A 62 -18.23 -11.56 17.33
C ASP A 62 -18.58 -12.24 15.98
N ASP A 63 -18.79 -11.45 14.91
CA ASP A 63 -19.11 -11.96 13.56
C ASP A 63 -18.01 -12.82 12.92
N PHE A 64 -16.77 -12.77 13.41
CA PHE A 64 -15.59 -13.34 12.74
C PHE A 64 -15.74 -14.84 12.42
N LEU A 65 -16.35 -15.60 13.34
CA LEU A 65 -16.55 -17.04 13.15
C LEU A 65 -17.56 -17.33 12.03
N GLU A 66 -18.58 -16.49 11.88
CA GLU A 66 -19.61 -16.62 10.85
C GLU A 66 -19.11 -16.14 9.47
N GLU A 67 -18.32 -15.06 9.44
CA GLU A 67 -17.55 -14.64 8.25
C GLU A 67 -16.61 -15.78 7.80
N GLN A 68 -15.89 -16.42 8.73
CA GLN A 68 -15.00 -17.55 8.45
C GLN A 68 -15.75 -18.80 7.93
N ARG A 69 -16.88 -19.17 8.54
CA ARG A 69 -17.73 -20.31 8.10
C ARG A 69 -18.32 -20.09 6.72
N THR A 70 -18.71 -18.86 6.41
CA THR A 70 -19.23 -18.45 5.09
C THR A 70 -18.16 -18.57 4.01
N ILE A 71 -16.94 -18.10 4.30
CA ILE A 71 -15.78 -18.23 3.41
C ILE A 71 -15.42 -19.70 3.19
N PHE A 72 -15.32 -20.52 4.24
CA PHE A 72 -15.01 -21.94 4.08
C PHE A 72 -16.09 -22.72 3.35
N GLY A 73 -17.37 -22.43 3.61
CA GLY A 73 -18.49 -23.04 2.89
C GLY A 73 -18.48 -22.72 1.39
N THR A 74 -18.17 -21.48 1.04
CA THR A 74 -18.03 -21.02 -0.35
C THR A 74 -16.79 -21.62 -1.02
N LEU A 75 -15.67 -21.71 -0.29
CA LEU A 75 -14.43 -22.31 -0.77
C LEU A 75 -14.58 -23.82 -1.06
N LEU A 76 -15.14 -24.58 -0.11
CA LEU A 76 -15.28 -26.04 -0.20
C LEU A 76 -16.38 -26.47 -1.18
N SER A 77 -17.38 -25.63 -1.45
CA SER A 77 -18.40 -25.90 -2.48
C SER A 77 -17.90 -25.61 -3.91
N LYS A 78 -16.90 -24.74 -4.09
CA LYS A 78 -16.32 -24.41 -5.40
C LYS A 78 -15.01 -25.15 -5.72
N PHE A 79 -14.19 -25.50 -4.72
CA PHE A 79 -12.95 -26.24 -4.93
C PHE A 79 -13.20 -27.75 -4.94
N PRO A 80 -12.81 -28.53 -5.98
CA PRO A 80 -13.16 -29.94 -6.03
C PRO A 80 -12.41 -30.75 -4.96
N ALA A 81 -13.15 -31.41 -4.07
CA ALA A 81 -12.61 -32.13 -2.91
C ALA A 81 -11.55 -33.21 -3.25
N HIS A 82 -11.61 -33.79 -4.45
CA HIS A 82 -10.68 -34.81 -4.92
C HIS A 82 -9.50 -34.28 -5.76
N THR A 83 -9.37 -32.96 -5.93
CA THR A 83 -8.22 -32.36 -6.63
C THR A 83 -6.98 -32.41 -5.74
N ALA A 84 -6.14 -33.42 -5.96
CA ALA A 84 -4.77 -33.46 -5.44
C ALA A 84 -3.90 -32.44 -6.20
N ALA A 85 -3.50 -31.36 -5.52
CA ALA A 85 -2.74 -30.25 -6.12
C ALA A 85 -1.78 -29.53 -5.15
N PHE A 86 -1.72 -29.99 -3.90
CA PHE A 86 -0.92 -29.43 -2.81
C PHE A 86 0.20 -30.40 -2.41
N ARG A 87 1.22 -29.91 -1.68
CA ARG A 87 2.44 -30.68 -1.42
C ARG A 87 2.15 -32.01 -0.71
N SER A 88 2.92 -33.04 -1.05
CA SER A 88 2.81 -34.37 -0.46
C SER A 88 3.08 -34.38 1.06
N GLN A 89 2.50 -35.35 1.76
CA GLN A 89 2.74 -35.51 3.20
C GLN A 89 4.22 -35.82 3.51
N HIS A 90 4.95 -36.45 2.58
CA HIS A 90 6.40 -36.66 2.70
C HIS A 90 7.17 -35.33 2.69
N TYR A 91 6.80 -34.37 1.83
CA TYR A 91 7.37 -33.03 1.85
C TYR A 91 7.08 -32.33 3.19
N LEU A 92 5.81 -32.31 3.61
CA LEU A 92 5.41 -31.69 4.89
C LEU A 92 6.11 -32.31 6.09
N ARG A 93 6.21 -33.65 6.16
CA ARG A 93 6.96 -34.36 7.22
C ARG A 93 8.45 -34.04 7.22
N THR A 94 9.01 -33.68 6.08
CA THR A 94 10.42 -33.26 5.96
C THR A 94 10.62 -31.82 6.43
N ARG A 95 9.72 -30.89 6.06
CA ARG A 95 9.72 -29.51 6.60
C ARG A 95 9.45 -29.49 8.10
N GLY A 96 8.54 -30.34 8.58
CA GLY A 96 8.23 -30.55 10.00
C GLY A 96 9.43 -30.93 10.86
N LYS A 97 10.38 -31.73 10.34
CA LYS A 97 11.65 -32.02 11.03
C LYS A 97 12.55 -30.79 11.16
N VAL A 98 12.56 -29.90 10.16
CA VAL A 98 13.33 -28.65 10.21
C VAL A 98 12.71 -27.67 11.22
N ILE A 99 11.37 -27.61 11.28
CA ILE A 99 10.63 -26.84 12.28
C ILE A 99 10.89 -27.40 13.69
N ALA A 100 10.79 -28.72 13.90
CA ALA A 100 11.00 -29.37 15.20
C ALA A 100 12.44 -29.28 15.75
N ALA A 101 13.41 -28.94 14.89
CA ALA A 101 14.79 -28.67 15.25
C ALA A 101 15.05 -27.19 15.60
N ARG A 102 14.07 -26.30 15.43
CA ARG A 102 14.12 -24.88 15.80
C ARG A 102 13.30 -24.63 17.07
N SER A 103 13.81 -23.76 17.93
CA SER A 103 13.13 -23.26 19.13
C SER A 103 12.89 -21.75 18.94
N ILE A 104 11.66 -21.27 19.18
CA ILE A 104 11.32 -19.86 18.98
C ILE A 104 11.78 -19.06 20.21
N GLY A 105 13.05 -18.64 20.19
CA GLY A 105 13.68 -17.75 21.17
C GLY A 105 13.62 -16.26 20.82
N ASP A 106 13.23 -15.89 19.60
CA ASP A 106 13.18 -14.51 19.11
C ASP A 106 12.25 -14.35 17.89
N GLU A 107 12.12 -13.12 17.43
CA GLU A 107 11.27 -12.72 16.30
C GLU A 107 11.77 -13.20 14.93
N GLU A 108 13.08 -13.38 14.72
CA GLU A 108 13.61 -13.92 13.45
C GLU A 108 13.41 -15.44 13.39
N ALA A 109 13.58 -16.15 14.50
CA ALA A 109 13.20 -17.55 14.65
C ALA A 109 11.69 -17.74 14.49
N LEU A 110 10.85 -16.85 15.05
CA LEU A 110 9.41 -16.83 14.84
C LEU A 110 9.08 -16.65 13.36
N LYS A 111 9.62 -15.61 12.71
CA LYS A 111 9.45 -15.31 11.29
C LYS A 111 9.81 -16.50 10.39
N LEU A 112 10.97 -17.14 10.64
CA LEU A 112 11.44 -18.29 9.87
C LEU A 112 10.58 -19.55 10.07
N VAL A 113 10.03 -19.77 11.26
CA VAL A 113 9.06 -20.87 11.49
C VAL A 113 7.71 -20.51 10.88
N TYR A 114 7.22 -19.28 11.07
CA TYR A 114 5.94 -18.78 10.60
C TYR A 114 5.82 -18.79 9.07
N GLN A 115 6.92 -18.55 8.36
CA GLN A 115 7.00 -18.69 6.91
C GLN A 115 6.60 -20.10 6.47
N ASP A 116 7.21 -21.12 7.08
CA ASP A 116 6.96 -22.53 6.77
C ASP A 116 5.58 -23.00 7.30
N LEU A 117 5.16 -22.49 8.46
CA LEU A 117 3.95 -22.83 9.19
C LEU A 117 2.67 -22.29 8.54
N VAL A 118 2.72 -21.08 7.98
CA VAL A 118 1.53 -20.32 7.55
C VAL A 118 1.70 -19.68 6.18
N THR A 119 2.73 -18.86 5.94
CA THR A 119 2.72 -18.01 4.73
C THR A 119 3.02 -18.78 3.44
N GLU A 120 3.91 -19.77 3.45
CA GLU A 120 4.11 -20.68 2.31
C GLU A 120 2.83 -21.51 2.04
N PRO A 121 2.23 -22.23 3.02
CA PRO A 121 0.95 -22.91 2.84
C PRO A 121 -0.19 -22.03 2.30
N VAL A 122 -0.44 -20.85 2.89
CA VAL A 122 -1.50 -19.93 2.42
C VAL A 122 -1.20 -19.43 1.02
N THR A 123 0.06 -19.05 0.70
CA THR A 123 0.44 -18.62 -0.66
C THR A 123 0.21 -19.71 -1.70
N LEU A 124 0.61 -20.95 -1.39
CA LEU A 124 0.42 -22.10 -2.27
C LEU A 124 -1.08 -22.40 -2.48
N ILE A 125 -1.91 -22.26 -1.45
CA ILE A 125 -3.36 -22.39 -1.59
C ILE A 125 -3.92 -21.26 -2.47
N SER A 126 -3.64 -19.99 -2.16
CA SER A 126 -4.12 -18.85 -2.95
C SER A 126 -3.71 -18.91 -4.42
N GLN A 127 -2.53 -19.45 -4.75
CA GLN A 127 -2.14 -19.74 -6.14
C GLN A 127 -3.11 -20.74 -6.80
N ARG A 128 -3.38 -21.89 -6.19
CA ARG A 128 -4.35 -22.88 -6.72
C ARG A 128 -5.79 -22.37 -6.77
N LEU A 129 -6.14 -21.34 -6.00
CA LEU A 129 -7.44 -20.67 -6.09
C LEU A 129 -7.48 -19.63 -7.23
N GLN A 130 -6.35 -18.97 -7.53
CA GLN A 130 -6.22 -18.06 -8.68
C GLN A 130 -6.44 -18.81 -10.01
N ASP A 131 -6.03 -20.09 -10.07
CA ASP A 131 -6.10 -20.95 -11.27
C ASP A 131 -7.55 -21.34 -11.65
N LYS A 132 -8.55 -20.87 -10.89
CA LYS A 132 -9.99 -21.14 -11.07
C LYS A 132 -10.77 -19.82 -11.09
N ASP A 133 -11.14 -19.34 -12.28
CA ASP A 133 -11.84 -18.05 -12.46
C ASP A 133 -13.09 -17.89 -11.56
N SER A 134 -13.86 -18.96 -11.34
CA SER A 134 -15.06 -18.97 -10.50
C SER A 134 -14.81 -18.84 -8.98
N ILE A 135 -13.55 -18.97 -8.54
CA ILE A 135 -13.10 -18.70 -7.17
C ILE A 135 -12.34 -17.37 -7.13
N ARG A 136 -11.44 -17.17 -8.10
CA ARG A 136 -10.68 -15.94 -8.30
C ARG A 136 -11.55 -14.68 -8.32
N ALA A 137 -12.69 -14.74 -9.01
CA ALA A 137 -13.64 -13.64 -9.12
C ALA A 137 -14.61 -13.54 -7.93
N GLU A 138 -14.78 -14.61 -7.13
CA GLU A 138 -15.62 -14.59 -5.92
C GLU A 138 -14.90 -13.87 -4.75
N PHE A 139 -13.59 -14.11 -4.64
CA PHE A 139 -12.77 -13.69 -3.50
C PHE A 139 -11.74 -12.60 -3.88
N ASP A 140 -11.92 -11.93 -5.02
CA ASP A 140 -11.03 -10.89 -5.61
C ASP A 140 -9.52 -11.18 -5.43
N ILE A 141 -9.10 -12.39 -5.83
CA ILE A 141 -7.74 -12.93 -5.59
C ILE A 141 -6.68 -12.25 -6.49
N GLY A 142 -7.10 -11.50 -7.52
CA GLY A 142 -6.18 -10.82 -8.44
C GLY A 142 -5.26 -11.79 -9.20
N ALA A 143 -3.96 -11.56 -9.14
CA ALA A 143 -2.87 -12.44 -9.58
C ALA A 143 -2.19 -13.15 -8.39
N GLY A 144 -3.02 -13.55 -7.41
CA GLY A 144 -2.59 -14.21 -6.19
C GLY A 144 -1.95 -13.26 -5.18
N ILE A 145 -1.43 -13.86 -4.12
CA ILE A 145 -1.01 -13.15 -2.90
C ILE A 145 0.51 -13.26 -2.73
N ALA A 146 1.10 -12.26 -2.08
CA ALA A 146 2.48 -12.27 -1.59
C ALA A 146 2.54 -11.81 -0.13
N PHE A 147 3.23 -12.57 0.71
CA PHE A 147 3.60 -12.14 2.07
C PHE A 147 5.05 -11.64 2.05
N GLU A 148 5.30 -10.39 2.44
CA GLU A 148 6.63 -9.78 2.35
C GLU A 148 7.02 -9.02 3.61
N THR A 149 8.23 -9.27 4.11
CA THR A 149 8.92 -8.49 5.17
C THR A 149 9.56 -7.20 4.62
N ARG A 150 9.44 -6.92 3.32
CA ARG A 150 10.07 -5.74 2.68
C ARG A 150 9.25 -4.48 2.97
N LEU A 151 9.87 -3.55 3.69
CA LEU A 151 9.37 -2.19 3.84
C LEU A 151 9.72 -1.36 2.60
N ASN A 152 9.06 -0.22 2.46
CA ASN A 152 9.42 0.76 1.45
C ASN A 152 10.77 1.40 1.80
N ALA A 153 11.67 1.58 0.82
CA ALA A 153 12.98 2.20 1.04
C ALA A 153 12.88 3.62 1.66
N LEU A 154 11.82 4.36 1.36
CA LEU A 154 11.53 5.66 1.98
C LEU A 154 11.14 5.53 3.47
N GLY A 155 10.50 4.42 3.85
CA GLY A 155 10.13 4.10 5.23
C GLY A 155 11.33 3.63 6.05
N GLU A 156 12.23 2.83 5.46
CA GLU A 156 13.51 2.46 6.07
C GLU A 156 14.36 3.71 6.35
N ALA A 157 14.53 4.57 5.34
CA ALA A 157 15.27 5.83 5.49
C ALA A 157 14.61 6.80 6.49
N ASN A 158 13.28 6.84 6.61
CA ASN A 158 12.64 7.61 7.67
C ASN A 158 13.04 7.08 9.07
N ARG A 159 12.96 5.76 9.28
CA ARG A 159 13.23 5.12 10.59
C ARG A 159 14.68 5.30 11.07
N GLU A 160 15.66 5.23 10.16
CA GLU A 160 17.08 5.56 10.43
C GLU A 160 17.33 6.97 11.02
N SER A 161 16.37 7.90 10.89
CA SER A 161 16.50 9.26 11.44
C SER A 161 15.96 9.42 12.86
N THR A 162 15.04 8.55 13.27
CA THR A 162 14.42 8.57 14.60
C THR A 162 15.28 7.85 15.65
N GLU A 163 16.14 6.92 15.23
CA GLU A 163 17.00 6.10 16.09
C GLU A 163 18.48 6.52 15.97
N ARG A 164 19.05 7.14 17.01
CA ARG A 164 20.48 7.49 17.11
C ARG A 164 20.97 7.45 18.57
N PRO A 165 22.28 7.23 18.83
CA PRO A 165 23.39 7.27 17.89
C PRO A 165 24.24 5.98 17.75
N ARG A 166 24.76 5.80 16.53
CA ARG A 166 26.07 5.23 16.14
C ARG A 166 26.92 4.58 17.25
N THR A 167 27.13 3.27 17.15
CA THR A 167 28.45 2.66 17.40
C THR A 167 29.28 2.65 16.10
N PRO A 168 30.63 2.58 16.16
CA PRO A 168 31.50 2.60 14.97
C PRO A 168 31.78 1.21 14.38
N ASP A 169 31.19 0.14 14.90
CA ASP A 169 31.33 -1.21 14.35
C ASP A 169 30.31 -1.46 13.23
N GLY A 170 30.77 -2.06 12.14
CA GLY A 170 29.99 -2.21 10.91
C GLY A 170 29.31 -3.57 10.77
N MET A 171 28.20 -3.59 10.02
CA MET A 171 27.38 -4.76 9.65
C MET A 171 26.42 -5.27 10.75
N ALA A 172 25.37 -5.97 10.29
CA ALA A 172 24.35 -6.67 11.10
C ALA A 172 23.46 -5.83 12.05
N ASN A 173 22.72 -4.83 11.52
CA ASN A 173 21.36 -4.51 12.00
C ASN A 173 20.60 -3.68 10.95
N ARG A 174 19.95 -4.37 9.99
CA ARG A 174 19.33 -3.72 8.81
C ARG A 174 17.95 -4.28 8.43
N PHE A 175 17.26 -4.89 9.38
CA PHE A 175 15.89 -5.40 9.23
C PHE A 175 15.16 -5.28 10.57
N ARG A 176 13.84 -5.10 10.55
CA ARG A 176 12.98 -5.47 11.68
C ARG A 176 12.29 -6.79 11.32
N PRO A 177 12.52 -7.88 12.08
CA PRO A 177 11.93 -9.19 11.76
C PRO A 177 10.41 -9.21 12.00
N ASP A 178 9.90 -8.35 12.88
CA ASP A 178 8.55 -8.31 13.45
C ASP A 178 7.40 -8.14 12.43
N GLN A 179 7.65 -7.75 11.17
CA GLN A 179 6.61 -7.23 10.26
C GLN A 179 6.51 -8.00 8.94
N ILE A 180 5.32 -8.47 8.60
CA ILE A 180 4.99 -9.10 7.31
C ILE A 180 3.74 -8.43 6.74
N CYS A 181 3.82 -7.90 5.51
CA CYS A 181 2.68 -7.32 4.81
C CYS A 181 2.09 -8.34 3.82
N ALA A 182 0.76 -8.47 3.80
CA ALA A 182 0.05 -9.28 2.82
C ALA A 182 -0.42 -8.39 1.67
N TYR A 183 0.09 -8.65 0.46
CA TYR A 183 -0.25 -7.94 -0.76
C TYR A 183 -1.05 -8.81 -1.71
N ARG A 184 -2.14 -8.28 -2.25
CA ARG A 184 -2.74 -8.77 -3.49
C ARG A 184 -1.91 -8.26 -4.66
N ARG A 185 -1.55 -9.12 -5.61
CA ARG A 185 -1.06 -8.68 -6.92
C ARG A 185 -2.25 -8.36 -7.82
N ASP A 186 -2.26 -7.18 -8.43
CA ASP A 186 -3.28 -6.77 -9.40
C ASP A 186 -2.90 -7.23 -10.83
N GLY A 187 -1.62 -7.53 -11.09
CA GLY A 187 -1.10 -8.00 -12.38
C GLY A 187 0.13 -8.91 -12.26
N ALA A 188 0.81 -9.16 -13.39
CA ALA A 188 2.05 -9.95 -13.44
C ALA A 188 3.30 -9.13 -13.02
N ASP A 189 3.21 -7.81 -13.10
CA ASP A 189 4.19 -6.86 -12.58
C ASP A 189 4.18 -6.88 -11.04
N PRO A 190 5.32 -7.16 -10.37
CA PRO A 190 5.38 -7.25 -8.91
C PRO A 190 5.10 -5.92 -8.18
N ASP A 191 5.27 -4.77 -8.85
CA ASP A 191 4.98 -3.45 -8.28
C ASP A 191 3.50 -3.06 -8.46
N GLN A 192 2.75 -3.77 -9.32
CA GLN A 192 1.30 -3.67 -9.42
C GLN A 192 0.62 -4.51 -8.33
N ARG A 193 0.74 -4.03 -7.10
CA ARG A 193 0.19 -4.67 -5.90
C ARG A 193 -0.56 -3.70 -5.00
N THR A 194 -1.50 -4.24 -4.23
CA THR A 194 -2.32 -3.50 -3.25
C THR A 194 -2.25 -4.22 -1.91
N MET A 195 -2.03 -3.49 -0.81
CA MET A 195 -1.87 -4.08 0.53
C MET A 195 -3.25 -4.45 1.11
N ALA A 196 -3.43 -5.71 1.49
CA ALA A 196 -4.69 -6.21 2.05
C ALA A 196 -4.72 -6.12 3.59
N PHE A 197 -3.64 -6.54 4.24
CA PHE A 197 -3.47 -6.43 5.69
C PHE A 197 -1.99 -6.47 6.11
N ILE A 198 -1.72 -6.11 7.36
CA ILE A 198 -0.41 -6.20 8.02
C ILE A 198 -0.42 -7.30 9.09
N ILE A 199 0.68 -8.02 9.24
CA ILE A 199 0.95 -8.94 10.34
C ILE A 199 2.12 -8.38 11.17
N GLU A 200 1.87 -8.15 12.46
CA GLU A 200 2.90 -7.89 13.47
C GLU A 200 3.17 -9.18 14.25
N GLN A 201 4.45 -9.48 14.50
CA GLN A 201 4.92 -10.67 15.20
C GLN A 201 5.61 -10.27 16.51
N LYS A 202 5.31 -11.00 17.60
CA LYS A 202 6.03 -10.87 18.88
C LYS A 202 6.40 -12.27 19.36
N ALA A 203 7.64 -12.47 19.80
CA ALA A 203 8.07 -13.78 20.28
C ALA A 203 7.23 -14.19 21.51
N PRO A 204 6.81 -15.48 21.60
CA PRO A 204 5.84 -15.92 22.61
C PRO A 204 6.28 -15.71 24.07
N HIS A 205 7.59 -15.56 24.36
CA HIS A 205 8.09 -15.22 25.69
C HIS A 205 7.99 -13.71 26.06
N LYS A 206 7.72 -12.83 25.08
CA LYS A 206 7.52 -11.37 25.26
C LYS A 206 6.04 -11.00 25.25
N LEU A 207 5.19 -11.81 24.62
CA LEU A 207 3.73 -11.73 24.67
C LEU A 207 3.18 -13.16 24.68
N THR A 208 2.84 -13.68 25.86
CA THR A 208 2.41 -15.08 26.05
C THR A 208 0.91 -15.25 25.82
N MET A 209 0.44 -16.48 25.56
CA MET A 209 -0.99 -16.76 25.44
C MET A 209 -1.81 -16.37 26.69
N PRO A 210 -1.35 -16.60 27.94
CA PRO A 210 -1.97 -16.01 29.13
C PRO A 210 -2.13 -14.48 29.09
N HIS A 211 -1.10 -13.72 28.67
CA HIS A 211 -1.23 -12.26 28.54
C HIS A 211 -2.29 -11.89 27.50
N LEU A 212 -2.32 -12.57 26.35
CA LEU A 212 -3.36 -12.35 25.33
C LEU A 212 -4.76 -12.64 25.88
N ARG A 213 -4.99 -13.80 26.49
CA ARG A 213 -6.32 -14.21 27.00
C ARG A 213 -6.86 -13.29 28.09
N SER A 214 -5.96 -12.76 28.94
CA SER A 214 -6.27 -11.82 30.02
C SER A 214 -6.49 -10.39 29.50
N GLY A 215 -5.55 -9.83 28.75
CA GLY A 215 -5.61 -8.43 28.29
C GLY A 215 -6.56 -8.19 27.11
N LEU A 216 -6.97 -9.23 26.35
CA LEU A 216 -7.97 -9.10 25.27
C LEU A 216 -9.40 -9.12 25.81
N ARG A 217 -9.78 -7.99 26.41
CA ARG A 217 -11.12 -7.67 26.92
C ARG A 217 -11.65 -6.39 26.25
N ALA A 218 -12.97 -6.16 26.34
CA ALA A 218 -13.53 -4.86 25.98
C ALA A 218 -12.99 -3.78 26.93
N MET A 219 -12.48 -2.66 26.39
CA MET A 219 -11.94 -1.54 27.19
C MET A 219 -11.76 -0.24 26.40
N ASN A 220 -11.74 0.89 27.11
CA ASN A 220 -11.13 2.13 26.64
C ASN A 220 -9.63 2.12 26.97
N ILE A 221 -8.79 1.83 25.97
CA ILE A 221 -7.34 1.66 26.17
C ILE A 221 -6.69 2.94 26.74
N PHE A 222 -7.15 4.13 26.35
CA PHE A 222 -6.55 5.36 26.84
C PHE A 222 -6.88 5.59 28.32
N GLU A 223 -8.12 5.41 28.74
CA GLU A 223 -8.54 5.67 30.11
C GLU A 223 -8.14 4.53 31.08
N GLU A 224 -8.28 3.27 30.68
CA GLU A 224 -8.04 2.12 31.55
C GLU A 224 -6.58 1.65 31.61
N VAL A 225 -5.75 2.03 30.63
CA VAL A 225 -4.38 1.52 30.50
C VAL A 225 -3.33 2.64 30.44
N VAL A 226 -3.56 3.70 29.66
CA VAL A 226 -2.57 4.81 29.54
C VAL A 226 -2.68 5.81 30.68
N ASN A 227 -3.90 6.23 31.03
CA ASN A 227 -4.17 7.23 32.07
C ASN A 227 -4.48 6.61 33.44
N ARG A 228 -4.35 5.29 33.61
CA ARG A 228 -4.62 4.60 34.88
C ARG A 228 -3.64 5.08 35.97
N PRO A 229 -4.12 5.74 37.05
CA PRO A 229 -3.25 6.45 37.99
C PRO A 229 -2.56 5.52 39.01
N THR A 230 -3.07 4.30 39.20
CA THR A 230 -2.62 3.37 40.24
C THR A 230 -2.49 1.95 39.70
N SER A 231 -1.38 1.30 40.06
CA SER A 231 -1.23 -0.15 39.97
C SER A 231 -2.04 -0.85 41.08
N PRO A 232 -2.39 -2.13 40.90
CA PRO A 232 -2.89 -2.97 42.00
C PRO A 232 -1.87 -3.11 43.15
N PRO A 233 -2.31 -3.55 44.35
CA PRO A 233 -1.42 -4.01 45.42
C PRO A 233 -0.59 -5.22 44.98
N GLN A 234 0.59 -5.44 45.59
CA GLN A 234 1.47 -6.57 45.22
C GLN A 234 0.98 -7.92 45.75
N GLU A 235 0.08 -7.91 46.72
CA GLU A 235 -0.57 -9.07 47.31
C GLU A 235 -1.57 -9.71 46.34
N ASP A 236 -2.29 -8.90 45.56
CA ASP A 236 -3.24 -9.35 44.54
C ASP A 236 -2.52 -9.64 43.22
N LYS A 237 -1.91 -10.83 43.17
CA LYS A 237 -1.13 -11.29 42.01
C LYS A 237 -1.98 -11.47 40.75
N GLU A 238 -3.30 -11.69 40.87
CA GLU A 238 -4.18 -11.86 39.71
C GLU A 238 -4.52 -10.49 39.11
N ALA A 239 -4.91 -9.50 39.95
CA ALA A 239 -5.13 -8.14 39.47
C ALA A 239 -3.83 -7.51 38.95
N LEU A 240 -2.68 -7.79 39.58
CA LEU A 240 -1.36 -7.32 39.12
C LEU A 240 -0.98 -7.94 37.77
N PHE A 241 -1.19 -9.25 37.58
CA PHE A 241 -1.01 -9.90 36.28
C PHE A 241 -1.94 -9.31 35.23
N GLN A 242 -3.24 -9.11 35.54
CA GLN A 242 -4.20 -8.48 34.63
C GLN A 242 -3.80 -7.04 34.26
N TYR A 243 -3.29 -6.24 35.21
CA TYR A 243 -2.80 -4.89 34.95
C TYR A 243 -1.59 -4.87 33.99
N HIS A 244 -0.67 -5.82 34.16
CA HIS A 244 0.46 -5.99 33.25
C HIS A 244 0.01 -6.54 31.88
N ALA A 245 -0.92 -7.48 31.85
CA ALA A 245 -1.51 -8.04 30.63
C ALA A 245 -2.31 -7.00 29.83
N ASP A 246 -3.11 -6.15 30.49
CA ASP A 246 -3.77 -4.99 29.87
C ASP A 246 -2.74 -4.09 29.15
N ARG A 247 -1.65 -3.73 29.84
CA ARG A 247 -0.56 -2.91 29.28
C ARG A 247 0.16 -3.60 28.12
N LEU A 248 0.37 -4.91 28.19
CA LEU A 248 1.05 -5.70 27.17
C LEU A 248 0.17 -6.06 25.97
N VAL A 249 -1.15 -6.18 26.12
CA VAL A 249 -2.05 -6.29 24.97
C VAL A 249 -2.24 -4.92 24.32
N ALA A 250 -2.57 -3.89 25.10
CA ALA A 250 -2.89 -2.57 24.57
C ALA A 250 -1.76 -1.93 23.75
N ALA A 251 -0.50 -2.03 24.21
CA ALA A 251 0.63 -1.41 23.50
C ALA A 251 1.05 -2.20 22.24
N ALA A 252 0.91 -3.53 22.22
CA ALA A 252 1.13 -4.35 21.03
C ALA A 252 0.03 -4.12 19.96
N LEU A 253 -1.23 -3.99 20.40
CA LEU A 253 -2.34 -3.61 19.52
C LEU A 253 -2.18 -2.18 18.99
N THR A 254 -1.75 -1.24 19.83
CA THR A 254 -1.47 0.16 19.43
C THR A 254 -0.43 0.24 18.31
N GLN A 255 0.61 -0.62 18.34
CA GLN A 255 1.58 -0.69 17.24
C GLN A 255 0.91 -1.09 15.91
N THR A 256 0.10 -2.16 15.91
CA THR A 256 -0.52 -2.71 14.70
C THR A 256 -1.61 -1.77 14.15
N PHE A 257 -2.44 -1.22 15.03
CA PHE A 257 -3.50 -0.26 14.70
C PHE A 257 -2.97 1.05 14.11
N ASP A 258 -1.82 1.55 14.59
CA ASP A 258 -1.19 2.74 14.01
C ASP A 258 -0.83 2.53 12.54
N TYR A 259 -0.23 1.38 12.20
CA TYR A 259 0.08 1.02 10.82
C TYR A 259 -1.18 0.85 9.96
N MET A 260 -2.20 0.13 10.47
CA MET A 260 -3.49 -0.01 9.78
C MET A 260 -4.12 1.36 9.49
N SER A 261 -4.07 2.28 10.46
CA SER A 261 -4.59 3.65 10.32
C SER A 261 -3.83 4.49 9.29
N GLN A 262 -2.50 4.35 9.19
CA GLN A 262 -1.67 5.04 8.19
C GLN A 262 -1.91 4.50 6.77
N ALA A 263 -1.82 3.18 6.59
CA ALA A 263 -2.02 2.53 5.30
C ALA A 263 -3.48 2.59 4.84
N GLY A 264 -4.43 2.79 5.77
CA GLY A 264 -5.86 2.82 5.47
C GLY A 264 -6.45 1.43 5.34
N LEU A 265 -5.88 0.44 6.04
CA LEU A 265 -6.31 -0.95 6.02
C LEU A 265 -7.57 -1.12 6.86
N THR A 266 -8.46 -2.02 6.43
CA THR A 266 -9.55 -2.50 7.30
C THR A 266 -9.02 -3.53 8.29
N TYR A 267 -8.05 -4.36 7.87
CA TYR A 267 -7.64 -5.55 8.60
C TYR A 267 -6.15 -5.58 8.95
N GLY A 268 -5.84 -6.31 10.03
CA GLY A 268 -4.49 -6.58 10.51
C GLY A 268 -4.45 -7.78 11.44
N CYS A 269 -3.27 -8.29 11.74
CA CYS A 269 -3.06 -9.44 12.62
C CYS A 269 -1.88 -9.20 13.56
N LEU A 270 -2.02 -9.63 14.80
CA LEU A 270 -0.91 -9.77 15.75
C LEU A 270 -0.72 -11.26 16.05
N THR A 271 0.50 -11.81 15.98
CA THR A 271 0.73 -13.24 16.19
C THR A 271 1.98 -13.55 17.01
N THR A 272 1.90 -14.65 17.76
CA THR A 272 2.96 -15.23 18.58
C THR A 272 3.45 -16.58 18.02
N GLY A 273 2.93 -17.00 16.87
CA GLY A 273 3.06 -18.37 16.34
C GLY A 273 2.15 -19.39 17.04
N GLN A 274 1.85 -19.21 18.33
CA GLN A 274 0.92 -20.04 19.11
C GLN A 274 -0.55 -19.65 18.94
N GLY A 275 -0.82 -18.48 18.36
CA GLY A 275 -2.17 -17.97 18.11
C GLY A 275 -2.16 -16.69 17.29
N PHE A 276 -3.37 -16.21 16.99
CA PHE A 276 -3.61 -15.00 16.20
C PHE A 276 -4.57 -14.08 16.95
N VAL A 277 -4.30 -12.78 16.90
CA VAL A 277 -5.29 -11.74 17.18
C VAL A 277 -5.63 -11.10 15.84
N PHE A 278 -6.76 -11.49 15.25
CA PHE A 278 -7.29 -10.87 14.04
C PHE A 278 -7.97 -9.56 14.38
N LEU A 279 -7.69 -8.50 13.62
CA LEU A 279 -8.09 -7.13 13.91
C LEU A 279 -8.87 -6.52 12.75
N LYS A 280 -9.95 -5.78 13.08
CA LYS A 280 -10.81 -5.04 12.14
C LYS A 280 -11.03 -3.63 12.67
N ILE A 281 -10.55 -2.61 11.95
CA ILE A 281 -10.94 -1.22 12.22
C ILE A 281 -12.34 -1.03 11.66
N ASP A 282 -13.30 -0.63 12.50
CA ASP A 282 -14.55 -0.13 11.95
C ASP A 282 -14.29 1.23 11.29
N TRP A 283 -14.44 1.29 9.97
CA TRP A 283 -14.31 2.53 9.23
C TRP A 283 -15.60 3.37 9.23
N THR A 284 -16.64 3.00 9.96
CA THR A 284 -17.77 3.89 10.32
C THR A 284 -17.44 4.70 11.58
N ASP A 285 -17.01 4.06 12.67
CA ASP A 285 -16.44 4.68 13.87
C ASP A 285 -14.94 4.33 14.07
N PRO A 286 -14.01 5.02 13.38
CA PRO A 286 -12.58 4.67 13.35
C PRO A 286 -11.80 5.04 14.63
N ILE A 287 -12.48 5.05 15.77
CA ILE A 287 -11.88 4.96 17.11
C ILE A 287 -12.08 3.55 17.73
N THR A 288 -12.78 2.66 17.04
CA THR A 288 -13.13 1.33 17.53
C THR A 288 -12.36 0.25 16.75
N LEU A 289 -11.59 -0.54 17.50
CA LEU A 289 -10.82 -1.67 17.02
C LEU A 289 -11.48 -2.97 17.49
N LEU A 290 -11.98 -3.75 16.54
CA LEU A 290 -12.56 -5.06 16.81
C LEU A 290 -11.47 -6.13 16.80
N TYR A 291 -11.51 -7.09 17.74
CA TYR A 291 -10.51 -8.17 17.84
C TYR A 291 -11.12 -9.57 17.97
N HIS A 292 -10.45 -10.58 17.39
CA HIS A 292 -10.75 -11.99 17.59
C HIS A 292 -9.46 -12.75 17.97
N LEU A 293 -9.46 -13.47 19.10
CA LEU A 293 -8.33 -14.30 19.55
C LEU A 293 -8.55 -15.74 19.11
N ALA A 294 -7.74 -16.24 18.19
CA ALA A 294 -7.77 -17.61 17.72
C ALA A 294 -6.57 -18.41 18.24
N GLU A 295 -6.82 -19.66 18.66
CA GLU A 295 -5.85 -20.56 19.31
C GLU A 295 -5.83 -21.92 18.59
N PRO A 296 -5.10 -22.05 17.46
CA PRO A 296 -5.27 -23.17 16.51
C PRO A 296 -5.02 -24.58 17.04
N GLY A 297 -4.25 -24.74 18.12
CA GLY A 297 -4.06 -26.03 18.78
C GLY A 297 -5.30 -26.40 19.61
N PRO A 298 -5.59 -25.66 20.69
CA PRO A 298 -6.78 -25.87 21.52
C PRO A 298 -8.11 -25.90 20.76
N GLU A 299 -8.29 -25.09 19.71
CA GLU A 299 -9.50 -25.15 18.88
C GLU A 299 -9.62 -26.47 18.09
N VAL A 300 -8.51 -27.01 17.56
CA VAL A 300 -8.52 -28.32 16.86
C VAL A 300 -8.81 -29.47 17.82
N ASP A 301 -8.29 -29.41 19.05
CA ASP A 301 -8.54 -30.43 20.07
C ASP A 301 -9.99 -30.46 20.55
N GLU A 302 -10.65 -29.31 20.63
CA GLU A 302 -12.07 -29.17 21.00
C GLU A 302 -13.00 -29.55 19.82
N HIS A 303 -12.77 -28.98 18.63
CA HIS A 303 -13.69 -29.07 17.48
C HIS A 303 -13.34 -30.19 16.51
N ARG A 304 -13.08 -31.39 17.02
CA ARG A 304 -12.51 -32.53 16.25
C ARG A 304 -13.27 -32.91 14.97
N GLU A 305 -14.58 -32.69 14.92
CA GLU A 305 -15.40 -32.97 13.72
C GLU A 305 -15.26 -31.88 12.63
N ASN A 306 -14.95 -30.64 13.02
CA ASN A 306 -14.83 -29.46 12.15
C ASN A 306 -13.42 -28.85 12.18
N PHE A 307 -12.42 -29.62 12.59
CA PHE A 307 -11.05 -29.17 12.87
C PHE A 307 -10.37 -28.48 11.69
N LEU A 308 -10.79 -28.80 10.46
CA LEU A 308 -10.32 -28.18 9.22
C LEU A 308 -10.58 -26.67 9.16
N CYS A 309 -11.54 -26.11 9.90
CA CYS A 309 -11.70 -24.65 10.02
C CYS A 309 -10.80 -24.02 11.11
N CYS A 310 -10.31 -24.84 12.04
CA CYS A 310 -9.57 -24.41 13.23
C CYS A 310 -8.04 -24.42 13.04
N THR A 311 -7.50 -25.04 11.97
CA THR A 311 -6.05 -25.09 11.75
C THR A 311 -5.46 -23.69 11.49
N ALA A 312 -4.18 -23.49 11.82
CA ALA A 312 -3.52 -22.19 11.66
C ALA A 312 -3.47 -21.70 10.20
N VAL A 313 -3.26 -22.62 9.25
CA VAL A 313 -3.33 -22.33 7.80
C VAL A 313 -4.76 -21.96 7.41
N SER A 314 -5.75 -22.66 7.96
CA SER A 314 -7.17 -22.43 7.66
C SER A 314 -7.66 -21.06 8.13
N GLN A 315 -7.39 -20.73 9.40
CA GLN A 315 -7.79 -19.44 9.98
C GLN A 315 -7.14 -18.27 9.23
N MET A 316 -5.85 -18.36 8.93
CA MET A 316 -5.15 -17.33 8.15
C MET A 316 -5.66 -17.28 6.70
N LEU A 317 -5.97 -18.40 6.05
CA LEU A 317 -6.53 -18.42 4.70
C LEU A 317 -7.89 -17.72 4.64
N ALA A 318 -8.79 -18.01 5.59
CA ALA A 318 -10.10 -17.36 5.65
C ALA A 318 -9.97 -15.87 5.95
N PHE A 319 -9.14 -15.48 6.92
CA PHE A 319 -8.85 -14.06 7.19
C PHE A 319 -8.21 -13.35 5.99
N THR A 320 -7.36 -14.05 5.24
CA THR A 320 -6.74 -13.54 4.01
C THR A 320 -7.79 -13.29 2.92
N ILE A 321 -8.72 -14.23 2.71
CA ILE A 321 -9.85 -14.06 1.77
C ILE A 321 -10.77 -12.92 2.22
N LEU A 322 -11.10 -12.85 3.51
CA LEU A 322 -11.89 -11.78 4.12
C LEU A 322 -11.25 -10.39 3.91
N ALA A 323 -9.91 -10.35 3.95
CA ALA A 323 -9.14 -9.13 3.71
C ALA A 323 -8.90 -8.81 2.22
N LEU A 324 -9.18 -9.74 1.29
CA LEU A 324 -9.16 -9.50 -0.15
C LEU A 324 -10.44 -8.85 -0.68
N ASP A 325 -11.59 -9.03 0.00
CA ASP A 325 -12.87 -8.52 -0.48
C ASP A 325 -12.78 -7.03 -0.87
N SER A 326 -13.43 -6.71 -1.98
CA SER A 326 -13.49 -5.40 -2.62
C SER A 326 -13.91 -4.25 -1.67
N GLY A 327 -14.73 -4.54 -0.67
CA GLY A 327 -15.11 -3.57 0.37
C GLY A 327 -13.96 -3.23 1.33
N ALA A 328 -12.98 -4.13 1.50
CA ALA A 328 -11.86 -4.03 2.42
C ALA A 328 -10.55 -3.60 1.77
N THR A 329 -10.22 -4.11 0.58
CA THR A 329 -9.04 -3.75 -0.22
C THR A 329 -9.13 -2.37 -0.86
N GLY A 330 -10.33 -1.79 -0.96
CA GLY A 330 -10.54 -0.42 -1.44
C GLY A 330 -9.88 0.62 -0.52
N GLU A 331 -8.66 1.04 -0.92
CA GLU A 331 -7.81 2.02 -0.22
C GLU A 331 -8.66 3.16 0.37
N ARG A 332 -8.66 3.28 1.71
CA ARG A 332 -9.39 4.36 2.37
C ARG A 332 -8.72 5.68 1.99
N GLY A 333 -9.48 6.59 1.38
CA GLY A 333 -8.94 7.86 0.89
C GLY A 333 -8.15 8.64 1.95
N GLN A 334 -7.14 9.39 1.51
CA GLN A 334 -6.31 10.29 2.30
C GLN A 334 -7.15 11.20 3.21
N ASP A 335 -8.29 11.69 2.72
CA ASP A 335 -9.22 12.52 3.48
C ASP A 335 -9.95 11.74 4.58
N LYS A 336 -10.27 10.46 4.36
CA LYS A 336 -10.89 9.59 5.39
C LYS A 336 -9.86 9.20 6.45
N ARG A 337 -8.65 8.80 6.03
CA ARG A 337 -7.50 8.55 6.92
C ARG A 337 -7.20 9.77 7.80
N GLN A 338 -7.02 10.94 7.20
CA GLN A 338 -6.67 12.17 7.93
C GLN A 338 -7.78 12.63 8.88
N ARG A 339 -9.07 12.39 8.58
CA ARG A 339 -10.18 12.64 9.52
C ARG A 339 -10.22 11.66 10.68
N ALA A 340 -9.94 10.38 10.44
CA ALA A 340 -9.83 9.38 11.51
C ALA A 340 -8.64 9.71 12.42
N ILE A 341 -7.45 9.83 11.83
CA ILE A 341 -6.18 10.09 12.52
C ILE A 341 -6.24 11.33 13.44
N LYS A 342 -6.94 12.39 13.04
CA LYS A 342 -7.11 13.60 13.86
C LYS A 342 -7.95 13.41 15.15
N LYS A 343 -8.70 12.30 15.29
CA LYS A 343 -9.43 11.97 16.53
C LYS A 343 -8.57 11.19 17.54
N LEU A 344 -7.46 10.60 17.11
CA LEU A 344 -6.71 9.61 17.90
C LEU A 344 -5.74 10.28 18.86
N LYS A 345 -5.66 9.78 20.10
CA LYS A 345 -4.68 10.18 21.12
C LYS A 345 -3.35 9.44 20.87
N THR A 346 -2.22 9.99 21.30
CA THR A 346 -0.90 9.34 21.14
C THR A 346 -0.44 8.61 22.39
N TRP A 347 0.21 7.45 22.20
CA TRP A 347 0.86 6.67 23.25
C TRP A 347 2.28 7.19 23.45
N ASN A 348 2.62 7.63 24.67
CA ASN A 348 3.90 8.29 24.95
C ASN A 348 4.89 7.43 25.76
N VAL A 349 4.51 6.20 26.14
CA VAL A 349 5.33 5.27 26.96
C VAL A 349 5.82 4.10 26.11
N ASP A 350 7.06 3.65 26.28
CA ASP A 350 7.58 2.55 25.45
C ASP A 350 7.03 1.17 25.83
N TRP A 351 6.84 0.30 24.84
CA TRP A 351 6.61 -1.15 24.96
C TRP A 351 7.69 -1.79 25.82
N GLU A 352 8.94 -1.41 25.58
CA GLU A 352 10.07 -1.90 26.35
C GLU A 352 10.13 -1.31 27.74
N LEU A 353 9.72 -0.06 27.94
CA LEU A 353 9.64 0.52 29.28
C LEU A 353 8.55 -0.18 30.09
N ILE A 354 7.44 -0.59 29.45
CA ILE A 354 6.43 -1.47 30.04
C ILE A 354 7.07 -2.83 30.38
N LEU A 355 7.56 -3.60 29.40
CA LEU A 355 8.14 -4.94 29.62
C LEU A 355 9.28 -4.94 30.66
N ARG A 356 10.21 -3.99 30.58
CA ARG A 356 11.35 -3.85 31.51
C ARG A 356 10.90 -3.39 32.89
N SER A 357 9.79 -2.64 33.02
CA SER A 357 9.19 -2.30 34.33
C SER A 357 8.51 -3.48 35.02
N ILE A 358 8.12 -4.53 34.28
CA ILE A 358 7.46 -5.71 34.82
C ILE A 358 8.52 -6.74 35.23
N PRO A 359 8.65 -7.08 36.54
CA PRO A 359 9.55 -8.14 37.01
C PRO A 359 9.22 -9.49 36.36
N PRO A 360 10.20 -10.36 36.04
CA PRO A 360 9.92 -11.67 35.40
C PRO A 360 8.92 -12.54 36.18
N THR A 361 8.94 -12.45 37.52
CA THR A 361 7.99 -13.12 38.43
C THR A 361 6.55 -12.65 38.28
N GLU A 362 6.31 -11.44 37.76
CA GLU A 362 4.99 -10.85 37.53
C GLU A 362 4.51 -10.99 36.08
N ARG A 363 5.35 -11.53 35.17
CA ARG A 363 4.99 -11.89 33.78
C ARG A 363 4.38 -13.28 33.64
N THR A 364 4.30 -14.02 34.75
CA THR A 364 3.70 -15.35 34.81
C THR A 364 2.39 -15.26 35.58
N ALA A 365 1.30 -15.73 34.99
CA ALA A 365 0.00 -15.74 35.66
C ALA A 365 0.05 -16.62 36.93
N PRO A 366 -0.72 -16.31 37.99
CA PRO A 366 -0.86 -17.21 39.13
C PRO A 366 -1.27 -18.63 38.69
N PRO A 367 -0.80 -19.71 39.35
CA PRO A 367 -1.09 -21.09 38.89
C PRO A 367 -2.57 -21.48 38.81
N THR A 368 -3.44 -20.73 39.50
CA THR A 368 -4.91 -20.87 39.50
C THR A 368 -5.63 -19.90 38.56
N SER A 369 -4.89 -19.09 37.79
CA SER A 369 -5.45 -18.05 36.92
C SER A 369 -6.27 -18.64 35.77
N PRO A 370 -7.45 -18.08 35.46
CA PRO A 370 -8.20 -18.45 34.25
C PRO A 370 -7.43 -18.15 32.95
N ALA A 371 -6.38 -17.32 32.98
CA ALA A 371 -5.54 -17.06 31.82
C ALA A 371 -4.82 -18.32 31.27
N TYR A 372 -4.73 -19.39 32.05
CA TYR A 372 -4.24 -20.69 31.57
C TYR A 372 -5.27 -21.48 30.74
N GLN A 373 -6.57 -21.18 30.86
CA GLN A 373 -7.63 -21.80 30.06
C GLN A 373 -7.63 -21.24 28.61
N PRO A 374 -7.53 -22.07 27.57
CA PRO A 374 -7.60 -21.59 26.19
C PRO A 374 -9.00 -21.11 25.77
N ARG A 375 -9.06 -20.14 24.85
CA ARG A 375 -10.31 -19.80 24.15
C ARG A 375 -10.55 -20.79 23.01
N THR A 376 -11.30 -21.85 23.29
CA THR A 376 -11.65 -22.89 22.30
C THR A 376 -12.97 -22.63 21.57
N TYR A 377 -13.75 -21.61 21.96
CA TYR A 377 -15.11 -21.36 21.45
C TYR A 377 -16.03 -22.60 21.57
N LYS A 378 -15.88 -23.35 22.67
CA LYS A 378 -16.69 -24.53 23.01
C LYS A 378 -18.19 -24.23 22.91
N GLY A 379 -18.92 -25.07 22.18
CA GLY A 379 -20.36 -24.92 21.96
C GLY A 379 -20.76 -23.99 20.80
N VAL A 380 -19.81 -23.28 20.18
CA VAL A 380 -20.04 -22.59 18.91
C VAL A 380 -19.91 -23.60 17.76
N ASP A 381 -20.85 -23.58 16.84
CA ASP A 381 -20.81 -24.40 15.62
C ASP A 381 -19.69 -23.89 14.68
N ARG A 382 -18.72 -24.75 14.35
CA ARG A 382 -17.60 -24.42 13.44
C ARG A 382 -17.79 -24.99 12.03
N SER A 383 -18.97 -25.54 11.70
CA SER A 383 -19.24 -26.18 10.41
C SER A 383 -19.23 -25.18 9.24
N PRO A 384 -18.61 -25.51 8.08
CA PRO A 384 -18.67 -24.68 6.88
C PRO A 384 -20.10 -24.51 6.35
N TYR A 385 -20.48 -23.29 5.95
CA TYR A 385 -21.79 -23.06 5.34
C TYR A 385 -21.89 -23.60 3.91
N LEU A 386 -22.26 -24.88 3.77
CA LEU A 386 -22.43 -25.55 2.48
C LEU A 386 -23.60 -24.97 1.66
N LEU A 387 -23.33 -23.84 1.00
CA LEU A 387 -24.25 -23.20 0.05
C LEU A 387 -24.61 -24.21 -1.05
N ARG A 388 -25.86 -24.68 -1.03
CA ARG A 388 -26.39 -25.52 -2.13
C ARG A 388 -26.24 -24.75 -3.45
N PRO A 389 -25.66 -25.34 -4.50
CA PRO A 389 -25.57 -24.68 -5.79
C PRO A 389 -26.94 -24.20 -6.27
N ALA A 390 -27.10 -22.88 -6.36
CA ALA A 390 -28.30 -22.29 -6.94
C ALA A 390 -28.44 -22.84 -8.37
N ARG A 391 -29.54 -23.58 -8.62
CA ARG A 391 -29.80 -24.15 -9.96
C ARG A 391 -29.82 -23.00 -10.96
N SER A 392 -28.77 -22.89 -11.77
CA SER A 392 -28.67 -21.89 -12.81
C SER A 392 -29.87 -22.03 -13.74
N ARG A 393 -30.82 -21.10 -13.63
CA ARG A 393 -31.87 -20.91 -14.64
C ARG A 393 -31.17 -20.33 -15.86
N ALA A 394 -30.62 -21.21 -16.67
CA ALA A 394 -30.02 -20.87 -17.96
C ALA A 394 -31.00 -19.97 -18.72
N ALA A 395 -30.55 -18.79 -19.13
CA ALA A 395 -31.36 -17.78 -19.79
C ALA A 395 -31.65 -18.17 -21.25
N GLY A 396 -32.40 -19.26 -21.43
CA GLY A 396 -32.89 -19.74 -22.71
C GLY A 396 -33.82 -18.69 -23.32
N ARG A 397 -33.32 -17.97 -24.32
CA ARG A 397 -34.01 -16.87 -25.00
C ARG A 397 -35.36 -17.34 -25.59
N PRO A 398 -36.52 -16.88 -25.09
CA PRO A 398 -37.80 -17.14 -25.73
C PRO A 398 -37.95 -16.20 -26.94
N ARG A 399 -37.86 -16.75 -28.16
CA ARG A 399 -38.04 -15.98 -29.40
C ARG A 399 -39.50 -16.04 -29.85
N CYS A 400 -40.35 -15.22 -29.25
CA CYS A 400 -41.79 -15.24 -29.50
C CYS A 400 -42.25 -14.12 -30.47
N ARG A 401 -42.95 -14.52 -31.54
CA ARG A 401 -44.04 -13.75 -32.17
C ARG A 401 -45.35 -14.52 -31.92
N PRO A 402 -46.51 -13.85 -31.80
CA PRO A 402 -47.73 -14.47 -31.27
C PRO A 402 -48.58 -15.18 -32.34
N GLY A 403 -49.33 -16.18 -31.89
CA GLY A 403 -50.47 -16.83 -32.55
C GLY A 403 -51.41 -17.41 -31.47
N PRO A 404 -52.75 -17.48 -31.66
CA PRO A 404 -53.70 -17.57 -30.55
C PRO A 404 -54.49 -18.91 -30.45
N ALA A 405 -55.34 -18.99 -29.42
CA ALA A 405 -56.40 -20.00 -29.17
C ALA A 405 -55.89 -21.41 -28.72
N GLU A 406 -56.62 -22.21 -27.93
CA GLU A 406 -57.95 -22.02 -27.29
C GLU A 406 -58.11 -22.87 -25.99
N ARG A 407 -59.28 -22.73 -25.34
CA ARG A 407 -60.03 -23.60 -24.38
C ARG A 407 -59.49 -25.04 -24.15
N ASP A 408 -59.60 -25.68 -22.98
CA ASP A 408 -60.63 -25.65 -21.89
C ASP A 408 -60.08 -26.40 -20.62
N ARG A 409 -60.71 -26.67 -19.44
CA ARG A 409 -62.07 -26.55 -18.84
C ARG A 409 -61.97 -26.58 -17.27
N SER A 410 -63.07 -26.35 -16.55
CA SER A 410 -63.29 -26.48 -15.07
C SER A 410 -63.63 -27.94 -14.61
N PRO A 411 -64.09 -28.30 -13.36
CA PRO A 411 -64.82 -27.56 -12.28
C PRO A 411 -63.96 -27.25 -11.03
N GLU A 412 -64.27 -26.35 -10.07
CA GLU A 412 -65.52 -25.81 -9.46
C GLU A 412 -66.09 -26.61 -8.26
N PHE A 413 -66.34 -25.90 -7.14
CA PHE A 413 -67.09 -26.29 -5.92
C PHE A 413 -67.26 -25.06 -4.99
N ASP A 414 -68.35 -25.00 -4.19
CA ASP A 414 -68.99 -23.74 -3.70
C ASP A 414 -69.49 -23.83 -2.23
N GLU A 415 -69.84 -22.77 -1.49
CA GLU A 415 -69.68 -21.31 -1.70
C GLU A 415 -68.91 -20.64 -0.51
N GLU A 416 -69.38 -19.80 0.43
CA GLU A 416 -70.64 -19.07 0.71
C GLU A 416 -70.33 -17.66 1.30
N GLY A 417 -71.13 -16.63 1.00
CA GLY A 417 -70.74 -15.21 1.16
C GLY A 417 -70.98 -14.47 2.50
N SER A 418 -70.39 -13.26 2.59
CA SER A 418 -70.88 -12.10 3.39
C SER A 418 -70.08 -10.81 3.08
N GLU A 419 -70.78 -9.70 2.78
CA GLU A 419 -70.22 -8.33 2.63
C GLU A 419 -70.92 -7.38 3.64
N PRO A 420 -70.35 -6.22 4.02
CA PRO A 420 -70.80 -4.99 3.33
C PRO A 420 -69.83 -3.77 3.26
N ARG A 421 -69.79 -3.13 2.07
CA ARG A 421 -69.86 -1.67 1.78
C ARG A 421 -68.74 -0.67 2.19
N MET A 422 -68.46 0.27 1.27
CA MET A 422 -67.83 1.58 1.50
C MET A 422 -68.86 2.74 1.49
N PRO A 423 -68.49 3.91 2.04
CA PRO A 423 -68.58 5.22 1.33
C PRO A 423 -67.40 6.19 1.65
N ASP A 424 -67.01 7.23 0.89
CA ASP A 424 -67.30 7.67 -0.50
C ASP A 424 -66.15 8.63 -0.99
N THR A 425 -66.46 9.58 -1.88
CA THR A 425 -65.63 10.61 -2.57
C THR A 425 -66.05 12.05 -2.09
N PRO A 426 -65.51 13.23 -2.54
CA PRO A 426 -65.04 13.59 -3.90
C PRO A 426 -63.82 14.57 -4.02
N SER A 427 -63.51 14.99 -5.26
CA SER A 427 -62.48 15.98 -5.63
C SER A 427 -63.06 17.18 -6.43
N PRO A 428 -62.45 18.39 -6.40
CA PRO A 428 -62.76 19.51 -7.31
C PRO A 428 -61.81 19.63 -8.53
N VAL A 429 -62.15 20.47 -9.53
CA VAL A 429 -61.68 20.30 -10.94
C VAL A 429 -61.44 21.63 -11.71
N GLN A 430 -60.24 21.79 -12.31
CA GLN A 430 -59.90 22.60 -13.52
C GLN A 430 -60.04 24.16 -13.45
N PRO A 431 -59.66 25.00 -14.48
CA PRO A 431 -59.46 24.73 -15.92
C PRO A 431 -58.21 25.31 -16.65
N ARG A 432 -58.20 25.15 -17.98
CA ARG A 432 -57.14 25.41 -18.97
C ARG A 432 -57.09 26.87 -19.48
N ASN A 433 -55.96 27.25 -20.11
CA ASN A 433 -56.00 27.91 -21.43
C ASN A 433 -54.67 27.76 -22.22
N ALA A 434 -54.65 28.07 -23.52
CA ALA A 434 -53.50 27.85 -24.42
C ALA A 434 -53.38 28.89 -25.56
N GLN A 435 -52.16 29.12 -26.07
CA GLN A 435 -51.86 29.90 -27.29
C GLN A 435 -50.63 29.35 -28.05
N ARG A 436 -50.40 29.79 -29.30
CA ARG A 436 -49.49 29.15 -30.29
C ARG A 436 -48.45 30.10 -30.93
N ALA A 437 -47.17 29.70 -30.88
CA ALA A 437 -46.13 29.88 -31.93
C ALA A 437 -45.73 31.36 -32.32
N PRO A 438 -44.77 31.62 -33.25
CA PRO A 438 -43.84 30.72 -33.98
C PRO A 438 -42.34 31.15 -34.08
N ALA A 439 -41.47 30.18 -34.41
CA ALA A 439 -40.13 30.31 -35.08
C ALA A 439 -39.01 31.13 -34.36
N ARG A 440 -37.70 30.98 -34.66
CA ARG A 440 -36.94 30.26 -35.73
C ARG A 440 -35.79 29.40 -35.15
N ARG A 441 -35.33 28.39 -35.91
CA ARG A 441 -34.01 27.71 -35.76
C ARG A 441 -32.98 28.35 -36.71
N PRO A 442 -31.66 28.29 -36.41
CA PRO A 442 -30.80 27.16 -36.87
C PRO A 442 -29.76 26.71 -35.80
N ARG A 443 -28.93 25.66 -35.97
CA ARG A 443 -29.00 24.33 -36.65
C ARG A 443 -27.66 23.60 -36.37
N GLY A 444 -27.67 22.48 -35.66
CA GLY A 444 -26.47 21.68 -35.32
C GLY A 444 -25.80 22.07 -33.98
N ASN A 445 -25.14 21.18 -33.24
CA ASN A 445 -24.90 19.75 -33.46
C ASN A 445 -24.96 18.93 -32.14
N ASN A 446 -25.14 17.61 -32.23
CA ASN A 446 -25.32 16.70 -31.07
C ASN A 446 -24.02 16.47 -30.26
N GLY A 447 -24.15 16.08 -28.98
CA GLY A 447 -23.01 15.68 -28.14
C GLY A 447 -23.31 15.41 -26.65
N ASN A 448 -24.24 14.48 -26.35
CA ASN A 448 -24.66 13.99 -25.01
C ASN A 448 -23.95 14.54 -23.75
N ALA A 449 -24.72 15.22 -22.90
CA ALA A 449 -24.54 15.15 -21.45
C ALA A 449 -25.48 14.06 -20.89
N GLY A 450 -25.00 13.20 -19.99
CA GLY A 450 -25.86 12.25 -19.28
C GLY A 450 -25.15 11.03 -18.67
N SER A 451 -25.77 10.50 -17.61
CA SER A 451 -25.41 9.27 -16.87
C SER A 451 -24.11 9.29 -16.06
N SER A 452 -24.26 9.56 -14.76
CA SER A 452 -23.29 9.22 -13.72
C SER A 452 -23.38 7.74 -13.37
N SER A 453 -22.33 6.97 -13.63
CA SER A 453 -22.14 5.62 -13.06
C SER A 453 -20.85 5.57 -12.23
N SER A 454 -20.95 4.99 -11.03
CA SER A 454 -19.81 4.86 -10.10
C SER A 454 -19.01 3.60 -10.41
N GLY A 455 -17.93 3.72 -11.18
CA GLY A 455 -17.02 2.61 -11.47
C GLY A 455 -15.68 3.08 -12.04
N SER A 456 -14.58 2.51 -11.54
CA SER A 456 -13.17 2.80 -11.86
C SER A 456 -12.74 4.28 -11.86
N ARG A 457 -11.97 4.67 -10.84
CA ARG A 457 -11.44 6.05 -10.69
C ARG A 457 -10.14 6.30 -11.48
N SER A 458 -9.75 5.40 -12.40
CA SER A 458 -8.56 5.53 -13.25
C SER A 458 -8.77 6.57 -14.37
N SER A 459 -8.84 7.85 -14.00
CA SER A 459 -9.06 8.94 -14.96
C SER A 459 -7.82 9.14 -15.84
N ASN A 460 -7.79 8.48 -17.00
CA ASN A 460 -6.72 8.56 -18.00
C ASN A 460 -6.74 9.92 -18.74
N ARG A 461 -6.57 11.01 -17.98
CA ARG A 461 -6.49 12.39 -18.49
C ARG A 461 -5.10 12.59 -19.07
N ARG A 462 -5.04 13.06 -20.32
CA ARG A 462 -3.78 13.36 -21.00
C ARG A 462 -3.09 14.55 -20.32
N TYR A 463 -1.77 14.45 -20.14
CA TYR A 463 -0.96 15.54 -19.60
C TYR A 463 -1.04 16.80 -20.47
N CYS A 464 -0.88 17.96 -19.84
CA CYS A 464 -0.73 19.23 -20.54
C CYS A 464 0.61 19.29 -21.25
N THR A 465 0.59 19.91 -22.43
CA THR A 465 1.77 20.10 -23.27
C THR A 465 2.83 20.99 -22.62
N GLN A 466 4.09 20.78 -22.98
CA GLN A 466 5.24 21.60 -22.59
C GLN A 466 4.99 23.07 -22.92
N ASN A 467 4.45 23.36 -24.11
CA ASN A 467 4.13 24.72 -24.51
C ASN A 467 2.97 25.34 -23.71
N CYS A 468 1.97 24.55 -23.31
CA CYS A 468 0.90 25.00 -22.41
C CYS A 468 1.45 25.33 -21.02
N LEU A 469 2.23 24.43 -20.42
CA LEU A 469 2.75 24.62 -19.07
C LEU A 469 3.81 25.73 -19.00
N ARG A 470 4.67 25.86 -20.02
CA ARG A 470 5.57 27.02 -20.18
C ARG A 470 4.78 28.32 -20.38
N GLY A 471 3.69 28.28 -21.15
CA GLY A 471 2.80 29.42 -21.37
C GLY A 471 2.21 29.96 -20.07
N LEU A 472 1.75 29.06 -19.20
CA LEU A 472 1.24 29.36 -17.86
C LEU A 472 2.30 30.03 -16.96
N VAL A 473 3.50 29.43 -16.86
CA VAL A 473 4.57 29.93 -15.97
C VAL A 473 5.18 31.25 -16.46
N ALA A 474 5.30 31.45 -17.77
CA ALA A 474 5.88 32.66 -18.37
C ALA A 474 4.85 33.76 -18.70
N GLY A 475 3.56 33.55 -18.42
CA GLY A 475 2.48 34.51 -18.77
C GLY A 475 2.25 34.68 -20.28
N MET A 476 2.66 33.70 -21.08
CA MET A 476 2.59 33.72 -22.55
C MET A 476 1.26 33.15 -23.06
N PHE A 477 1.12 33.07 -24.39
CA PHE A 477 -0.09 32.58 -25.04
C PHE A 477 -0.12 31.03 -25.11
N LEU A 478 -1.27 30.45 -24.77
CA LEU A 478 -1.61 29.02 -24.86
C LEU A 478 -1.60 28.52 -26.32
N THR A 479 -2.12 29.35 -27.23
CA THR A 479 -2.01 29.21 -28.69
C THR A 479 -1.92 30.59 -29.32
N ARG A 480 -1.60 30.71 -30.61
CA ARG A 480 -1.30 31.97 -31.33
C ARG A 480 -2.15 33.21 -30.95
N ASN A 481 -3.44 33.04 -30.63
CA ASN A 481 -4.37 34.11 -30.23
C ASN A 481 -5.12 33.86 -28.89
N ARG A 482 -4.66 32.97 -27.99
CA ARG A 482 -5.33 32.71 -26.69
C ARG A 482 -4.34 32.79 -25.53
N ARG A 483 -4.62 33.59 -24.50
CA ARG A 483 -3.87 33.59 -23.22
C ARG A 483 -4.38 32.48 -22.31
N HIS A 484 -3.61 32.17 -21.27
CA HIS A 484 -4.11 31.36 -20.15
C HIS A 484 -5.19 32.13 -19.37
N PRO A 485 -6.22 31.46 -18.83
CA PRO A 485 -7.24 32.07 -17.98
C PRO A 485 -6.75 32.35 -16.55
N LEU A 486 -5.55 31.88 -16.21
CA LEU A 486 -4.86 32.08 -14.94
C LEU A 486 -3.43 32.54 -15.22
N ASP A 487 -2.88 33.36 -14.32
CA ASP A 487 -1.44 33.48 -14.16
C ASP A 487 -0.89 32.37 -13.24
N HIS A 488 0.44 32.26 -13.16
CA HIS A 488 1.13 31.26 -12.37
C HIS A 488 0.82 31.34 -10.86
N ALA A 489 0.71 32.56 -10.32
CA ALA A 489 0.44 32.77 -8.89
C ALA A 489 -0.98 32.34 -8.51
N SER A 490 -1.96 32.69 -9.34
CA SER A 490 -3.36 32.29 -9.19
C SER A 490 -3.52 30.78 -9.34
N TRP A 491 -2.83 30.17 -10.31
CA TRP A 491 -2.80 28.72 -10.49
C TRP A 491 -2.20 28.00 -9.26
N LEU A 492 -1.09 28.48 -8.72
CA LEU A 492 -0.44 27.87 -7.55
C LEU A 492 -1.29 28.06 -6.27
N GLY A 493 -1.97 29.20 -6.14
CA GLY A 493 -2.94 29.45 -5.08
C GLY A 493 -4.13 28.48 -5.13
N LEU A 494 -4.72 28.28 -6.32
CA LEU A 494 -5.80 27.32 -6.53
C LEU A 494 -5.36 25.86 -6.29
N LEU A 495 -4.12 25.50 -6.68
CA LEU A 495 -3.56 24.18 -6.40
C LEU A 495 -3.34 23.96 -4.89
N ARG A 496 -2.79 24.95 -4.17
CA ARG A 496 -2.66 24.92 -2.71
C ARG A 496 -4.01 24.74 -2.02
N GLU A 497 -5.03 25.46 -2.48
CA GLU A 497 -6.40 25.32 -1.96
C GLU A 497 -7.03 23.96 -2.27
N GLN A 498 -6.79 23.39 -3.47
CA GLN A 498 -7.23 22.03 -3.78
C GLN A 498 -6.56 21.01 -2.84
N LEU A 499 -5.24 21.04 -2.70
CA LEU A 499 -4.49 20.10 -1.84
C LEU A 499 -4.87 20.27 -0.36
N ARG A 500 -5.17 21.49 0.10
CA ARG A 500 -5.73 21.76 1.43
C ARG A 500 -7.08 21.09 1.63
N ARG A 501 -7.94 21.08 0.59
CA ARG A 501 -9.29 20.49 0.61
C ARG A 501 -9.31 18.98 0.45
N THR A 502 -8.48 18.41 -0.42
CA THR A 502 -8.43 16.97 -0.70
C THR A 502 -7.08 16.52 -1.25
N LEU A 503 -6.68 15.30 -0.90
CA LEU A 503 -5.58 14.57 -1.54
C LEU A 503 -6.07 13.30 -2.27
N ASP A 504 -7.39 13.15 -2.43
CA ASP A 504 -8.02 12.01 -3.11
C ASP A 504 -8.51 12.39 -4.52
N ASP A 505 -9.12 13.57 -4.69
CA ASP A 505 -9.55 14.03 -6.01
C ASP A 505 -8.44 14.82 -6.73
N GLY A 506 -8.01 14.30 -7.88
CA GLY A 506 -7.02 14.94 -8.75
C GLY A 506 -5.56 14.73 -8.33
N VAL A 507 -5.27 13.81 -7.40
CA VAL A 507 -3.91 13.34 -7.06
C VAL A 507 -3.90 11.82 -7.18
N VAL A 508 -3.12 11.28 -8.13
CA VAL A 508 -3.09 9.83 -8.42
C VAL A 508 -1.64 9.35 -8.35
N PRO A 509 -1.28 8.39 -7.47
CA PRO A 509 0.06 7.81 -7.45
C PRO A 509 0.32 7.03 -8.75
N LEU A 510 1.48 7.27 -9.37
CA LEU A 510 1.87 6.57 -10.60
C LEU A 510 2.52 5.20 -10.33
N ARG A 511 2.56 4.77 -9.06
CA ARG A 511 3.29 3.58 -8.53
C ARG A 511 4.80 3.53 -8.88
N LYS A 512 5.35 4.50 -9.63
CA LYS A 512 6.78 4.71 -9.86
C LYS A 512 7.41 5.48 -8.68
N GLN A 513 8.42 4.88 -8.05
CA GLN A 513 9.18 5.44 -6.92
C GLN A 513 10.69 5.31 -7.14
N GLY A 514 11.44 6.31 -6.69
CA GLY A 514 12.90 6.29 -6.59
C GLY A 514 13.36 6.22 -5.13
N ALA A 515 14.67 6.23 -4.90
CA ALA A 515 15.26 6.09 -3.56
C ALA A 515 14.90 7.24 -2.58
N ARG A 516 14.41 8.38 -3.08
CA ARG A 516 14.08 9.60 -2.31
C ARG A 516 12.72 10.21 -2.62
N GLY A 517 11.89 9.62 -3.48
CA GLY A 517 10.58 10.21 -3.81
C GLY A 517 9.66 9.34 -4.66
N VAL A 518 8.39 9.72 -4.69
CA VAL A 518 7.29 9.03 -5.37
C VAL A 518 6.70 9.95 -6.44
N LEU A 519 6.34 9.40 -7.61
CA LEU A 519 5.71 10.14 -8.69
C LEU A 519 4.18 10.06 -8.66
N PHE A 520 3.55 11.19 -8.96
CA PHE A 520 2.08 11.35 -9.02
C PHE A 520 1.67 12.04 -10.33
N GLN A 521 0.50 11.68 -10.85
CA GLN A 521 -0.25 12.50 -11.77
C GLN A 521 -1.15 13.43 -10.96
N VAL A 522 -1.00 14.74 -11.16
CA VAL A 522 -1.77 15.77 -10.45
C VAL A 522 -2.59 16.56 -11.47
N THR A 523 -3.85 16.84 -11.13
CA THR A 523 -4.81 17.58 -11.95
C THR A 523 -5.39 18.73 -11.13
N LEU A 524 -5.22 19.98 -11.58
CA LEU A 524 -5.97 21.11 -11.05
C LEU A 524 -7.42 21.02 -11.54
N LEU A 525 -8.33 20.54 -10.69
CA LEU A 525 -9.67 20.10 -11.06
C LEU A 525 -10.51 21.20 -11.74
N ALA A 526 -10.38 22.44 -11.26
CA ALA A 526 -11.17 23.59 -11.75
C ALA A 526 -10.87 24.00 -13.21
N TYR A 527 -9.69 23.66 -13.74
CA TYR A 527 -9.25 24.06 -15.09
C TYR A 527 -8.70 22.90 -15.94
N GLY A 528 -8.57 21.70 -15.37
CA GLY A 528 -8.11 20.50 -16.08
C GLY A 528 -6.59 20.40 -16.31
N TYR A 529 -5.78 21.37 -15.85
CA TYR A 529 -4.32 21.31 -15.97
C TYR A 529 -3.79 20.02 -15.33
N THR A 530 -3.19 19.15 -16.15
CA THR A 530 -2.74 17.81 -15.76
C THR A 530 -1.23 17.72 -15.94
N PHE A 531 -0.50 17.38 -14.89
CA PHE A 531 0.97 17.48 -14.81
C PHE A 531 1.53 16.40 -13.87
N VAL A 532 2.86 16.30 -13.78
CA VAL A 532 3.55 15.35 -12.90
C VAL A 532 3.92 16.04 -11.60
N SER A 533 3.89 15.30 -10.49
CA SER A 533 4.49 15.71 -9.24
C SER A 533 5.48 14.66 -8.75
N LYS A 534 6.59 15.13 -8.18
CA LYS A 534 7.54 14.32 -7.41
C LYS A 534 7.38 14.72 -5.95
N ALA A 535 7.11 13.76 -5.07
CA ALA A 535 6.78 14.01 -3.67
C ALA A 535 7.64 13.16 -2.73
N THR A 536 7.97 13.72 -1.55
CA THR A 536 8.95 13.11 -0.65
C THR A 536 8.60 13.22 0.84
N THR A 537 9.26 12.41 1.66
CA THR A 537 9.17 12.37 3.12
C THR A 537 9.99 13.50 3.75
N ALA A 538 9.83 13.71 5.06
CA ALA A 538 10.51 14.80 5.76
C ALA A 538 12.05 14.74 5.72
N ARG A 539 12.65 13.55 5.49
CA ARG A 539 14.11 13.36 5.44
C ARG A 539 14.74 13.95 4.19
N PHE A 540 14.08 13.88 3.04
CA PHE A 540 14.65 14.22 1.72
C PHE A 540 14.05 15.49 1.10
N VAL A 541 13.39 16.33 1.92
CA VAL A 541 12.97 17.67 1.50
C VAL A 541 14.15 18.53 0.99
N PRO A 542 15.34 18.54 1.63
CA PRO A 542 16.47 19.33 1.14
C PRO A 542 16.93 18.95 -0.28
N GLU A 543 16.99 17.66 -0.60
CA GLU A 543 17.36 17.17 -1.94
C GLU A 543 16.33 17.58 -3.02
N LEU A 544 15.03 17.59 -2.68
CA LEU A 544 13.97 18.00 -3.60
C LEU A 544 13.83 19.53 -3.72
N GLU A 545 14.13 20.27 -2.66
CA GLU A 545 14.31 21.73 -2.68
C GLU A 545 15.56 22.14 -3.48
N HIS A 546 16.60 21.31 -3.50
CA HIS A 546 17.78 21.47 -4.33
C HIS A 546 17.48 21.17 -5.82
N GLU A 547 16.79 20.07 -6.13
CA GLU A 547 16.31 19.80 -7.50
C GLU A 547 15.46 20.98 -8.04
N ALA A 548 14.57 21.55 -7.23
CA ALA A 548 13.81 22.75 -7.59
C ALA A 548 14.70 23.97 -7.92
N GLN A 549 15.80 24.19 -7.18
CA GLN A 549 16.77 25.25 -7.48
C GLN A 549 17.55 24.98 -8.77
N VAL A 550 17.84 23.73 -9.10
CA VAL A 550 18.43 23.34 -10.40
C VAL A 550 17.46 23.65 -11.54
N TYR A 551 16.17 23.36 -11.40
CA TYR A 551 15.16 23.73 -12.39
C TYR A 551 15.07 25.26 -12.62
N GLU A 552 15.12 26.07 -11.56
CA GLU A 552 15.15 27.54 -11.71
C GLU A 552 16.46 28.06 -12.32
N ARG A 553 17.61 27.41 -12.07
CA ARG A 553 18.86 27.70 -12.82
C ARG A 553 18.72 27.38 -14.31
N LEU A 554 17.97 26.32 -14.65
CA LEU A 554 17.74 25.83 -16.01
C LEU A 554 16.49 26.42 -16.68
N ARG A 555 15.90 27.50 -16.14
CA ARG A 555 14.74 28.22 -16.69
C ARG A 555 14.79 28.48 -18.21
N PRO A 556 15.94 28.80 -18.84
CA PRO A 556 16.04 28.99 -20.30
C PRO A 556 15.82 27.70 -21.13
N LEU A 557 15.97 26.52 -20.53
CA LEU A 557 15.87 25.21 -21.18
C LEU A 557 14.52 24.50 -20.93
N GLN A 558 13.68 25.05 -20.05
CA GLN A 558 12.41 24.46 -19.65
C GLN A 558 11.45 24.34 -20.85
N GLY A 559 10.94 23.13 -21.07
CA GLY A 559 10.10 22.79 -22.23
C GLY A 559 10.87 22.56 -23.54
N ASP A 560 12.21 22.53 -23.52
CA ASP A 560 13.05 22.11 -24.66
C ASP A 560 14.01 20.96 -24.28
N ARG A 561 14.75 21.09 -23.16
CA ARG A 561 15.76 20.08 -22.71
C ARG A 561 15.55 19.54 -21.29
N VAL A 562 14.67 20.18 -20.52
CA VAL A 562 14.20 19.73 -19.21
C VAL A 562 12.71 20.03 -19.09
N PRO A 563 11.95 19.33 -18.23
CA PRO A 563 10.57 19.68 -17.92
C PRO A 563 10.41 21.15 -17.48
N VAL A 564 9.20 21.68 -17.68
CA VAL A 564 8.78 22.97 -17.12
C VAL A 564 8.50 22.78 -15.64
N PHE A 565 9.17 23.56 -14.80
CA PHE A 565 8.95 23.60 -13.37
C PHE A 565 7.79 24.53 -13.04
N LEU A 566 6.85 24.02 -12.25
CA LEU A 566 5.60 24.71 -11.90
C LEU A 566 5.63 25.28 -10.47
N GLY A 567 6.70 25.03 -9.71
CA GLY A 567 6.80 25.35 -8.29
C GLY A 567 6.61 24.14 -7.39
N ALA A 568 6.45 24.39 -6.08
CA ALA A 568 6.31 23.35 -5.07
C ALA A 568 5.36 23.77 -3.92
N VAL A 569 4.91 22.77 -3.16
CA VAL A 569 4.06 22.91 -1.97
C VAL A 569 4.53 21.96 -0.88
N ASP A 570 4.84 22.53 0.28
CA ASP A 570 4.93 21.81 1.55
C ASP A 570 3.49 21.51 2.05
N LEU A 571 3.12 20.24 2.09
CA LEU A 571 1.81 19.78 2.54
C LEU A 571 1.55 20.12 4.01
N ARG A 572 2.60 20.26 4.84
CA ARG A 572 2.49 20.62 6.26
C ARG A 572 1.89 22.02 6.40
N GLN A 573 2.25 22.95 5.51
CA GLN A 573 1.75 24.33 5.49
C GLN A 573 0.25 24.41 5.16
N VAL A 574 -0.29 23.43 4.41
CA VAL A 574 -1.74 23.29 4.16
C VAL A 574 -2.42 22.29 5.12
N GLY A 575 -1.76 21.87 6.20
CA GLY A 575 -2.32 20.99 7.24
C GLY A 575 -2.49 19.52 6.82
N ARG A 576 -1.68 19.07 5.86
CA ARG A 576 -1.78 17.78 5.17
C ARG A 576 -0.50 16.95 5.23
N ARG A 577 -0.67 15.66 4.97
CA ARG A 577 0.35 14.65 4.69
C ARG A 577 -0.29 13.65 3.72
N TYR A 578 0.47 13.08 2.80
CA TYR A 578 0.01 11.97 1.96
C TYR A 578 0.58 10.67 2.53
N TYR A 579 -0.29 9.74 2.92
CA TYR A 579 0.08 8.42 3.41
C TYR A 579 0.22 7.48 2.21
N TYR A 580 1.46 7.21 1.78
CA TYR A 580 1.73 6.41 0.58
C TYR A 580 1.89 4.92 0.91
N ASP A 581 2.60 4.61 1.98
CA ASP A 581 2.95 3.24 2.41
C ASP A 581 3.20 3.26 3.94
N ILE A 582 3.48 2.12 4.56
CA ILE A 582 3.78 2.02 6.00
C ILE A 582 4.98 2.91 6.34
N ASP A 583 4.77 3.86 7.26
CA ASP A 583 5.70 4.93 7.65
C ASP A 583 6.23 5.82 6.52
N VAL A 584 5.64 5.77 5.32
CA VAL A 584 5.91 6.70 4.22
C VAL A 584 4.85 7.81 4.20
N GLN A 585 5.06 8.79 5.08
CA GLN A 585 4.32 10.05 5.07
C GLN A 585 5.04 11.06 4.19
N LEU A 586 4.49 11.34 3.00
CA LEU A 586 4.99 12.38 2.11
C LEU A 586 4.48 13.74 2.60
N VAL A 587 5.37 14.73 2.64
CA VAL A 587 5.13 16.04 3.24
C VAL A 587 5.46 17.21 2.31
N TYR A 588 6.15 16.97 1.19
CA TYR A 588 6.52 18.00 0.22
C TYR A 588 6.26 17.47 -1.19
N MET A 589 5.74 18.34 -2.07
CA MET A 589 5.43 18.02 -3.47
C MET A 589 6.02 19.09 -4.39
N MET A 590 6.92 18.68 -5.29
CA MET A 590 7.39 19.45 -6.43
C MET A 590 6.49 19.18 -7.65
N PHE A 591 6.24 20.17 -8.50
CA PHE A 591 5.38 20.05 -9.68
C PHE A 591 6.14 20.37 -10.97
N VAL A 592 6.04 19.48 -11.97
CA VAL A 592 6.73 19.60 -13.26
C VAL A 592 5.83 19.13 -14.42
N SER A 593 6.12 19.58 -15.65
CA SER A 593 5.48 19.02 -16.84
C SER A 593 5.85 17.55 -17.07
N TRP A 594 5.04 16.83 -17.85
CA TRP A 594 5.35 15.44 -18.21
C TRP A 594 6.54 15.40 -19.18
N GLY A 595 7.67 14.86 -18.70
CA GLY A 595 8.93 14.83 -19.44
C GLY A 595 8.90 13.93 -20.68
N GLY A 596 8.23 12.78 -20.64
CA GLY A 596 8.20 11.83 -21.75
C GLY A 596 8.05 10.37 -21.31
N CYS A 597 8.41 9.46 -22.21
CA CYS A 597 8.53 8.02 -21.97
C CYS A 597 10.01 7.62 -21.77
N SER A 598 10.29 6.41 -21.23
CA SER A 598 11.67 5.86 -21.21
C SER A 598 12.23 5.75 -22.63
N LEU A 599 13.56 5.74 -22.77
CA LEU A 599 14.22 5.49 -24.06
C LEU A 599 13.91 4.09 -24.63
N ASP A 600 13.59 3.12 -23.77
CA ASP A 600 13.20 1.75 -24.15
C ASP A 600 11.78 1.66 -24.71
N GLU A 601 10.90 2.59 -24.32
CA GLU A 601 9.52 2.70 -24.82
C GLU A 601 9.45 3.35 -26.23
N VAL A 602 10.59 3.76 -26.81
CA VAL A 602 10.66 4.44 -28.10
C VAL A 602 10.90 3.44 -29.24
N GLU A 603 9.98 3.37 -30.19
CA GLU A 603 10.23 2.75 -31.50
C GLU A 603 11.23 3.60 -32.31
N VAL A 604 12.53 3.29 -32.19
CA VAL A 604 13.58 4.15 -32.75
C VAL A 604 13.83 3.87 -34.25
N SER A 605 13.22 4.68 -35.11
CA SER A 605 13.48 4.66 -36.57
C SER A 605 14.76 5.39 -37.01
N ASP A 606 15.26 6.36 -36.22
CA ASP A 606 16.56 7.01 -36.41
C ASP A 606 17.32 7.11 -35.07
N MET A 607 18.16 6.11 -34.79
CA MET A 607 19.05 6.09 -33.61
C MET A 607 20.02 7.28 -33.59
N ALA A 608 20.43 7.79 -34.75
CA ALA A 608 21.33 8.93 -34.83
C ALA A 608 20.59 10.25 -34.49
N LYS A 609 19.28 10.38 -34.78
CA LYS A 609 18.46 11.50 -34.27
C LYS A 609 18.36 11.44 -32.75
N LEU A 610 18.09 10.25 -32.20
CA LEU A 610 18.00 10.06 -30.75
C LEU A 610 19.32 10.45 -30.05
N GLU A 611 20.45 9.88 -30.48
CA GLU A 611 21.78 10.24 -29.98
C GLU A 611 22.03 11.76 -30.10
N ARG A 612 21.80 12.35 -31.28
CA ARG A 612 22.03 13.77 -31.53
C ARG A 612 21.18 14.68 -30.62
N GLU A 613 19.99 14.28 -30.18
CA GLU A 613 19.16 15.07 -29.26
C GLU A 613 19.52 14.85 -27.79
N VAL A 614 19.78 13.60 -27.36
CA VAL A 614 20.29 13.27 -26.00
C VAL A 614 21.60 14.02 -25.74
N MET A 615 22.54 13.91 -26.67
CA MET A 615 23.85 14.55 -26.62
C MET A 615 23.82 16.07 -26.82
N ARG A 616 22.65 16.65 -27.13
CA ARG A 616 22.41 18.11 -27.07
C ARG A 616 21.72 18.52 -25.77
N ALA A 617 20.83 17.71 -25.22
CA ALA A 617 20.18 17.97 -23.94
C ALA A 617 21.19 18.05 -22.78
N VAL A 618 22.03 17.04 -22.61
CA VAL A 618 23.04 17.01 -21.54
C VAL A 618 24.04 18.17 -21.70
N ARG A 619 24.57 18.41 -22.91
CA ARG A 619 25.48 19.54 -23.17
C ARG A 619 24.86 20.92 -22.93
N ALA A 620 23.53 21.08 -22.98
CA ALA A 620 22.88 22.36 -22.72
C ALA A 620 22.87 22.72 -21.22
N LEU A 621 23.02 21.75 -20.31
CA LEU A 621 23.09 21.97 -18.87
C LEU A 621 24.38 22.71 -18.47
N HIS A 622 25.50 22.35 -19.10
CA HIS A 622 26.83 22.76 -18.66
C HIS A 622 27.08 24.28 -18.72
N PRO A 623 26.67 25.02 -19.78
CA PRO A 623 26.76 26.49 -19.82
C PRO A 623 25.99 27.23 -18.72
N HIS A 624 25.01 26.57 -18.07
CA HIS A 624 24.25 27.14 -16.95
C HIS A 624 24.93 26.88 -15.58
N GLY A 625 26.12 26.27 -15.59
CA GLY A 625 26.86 25.91 -14.39
C GLY A 625 26.26 24.71 -13.65
N VAL A 626 25.66 23.77 -14.39
CA VAL A 626 25.08 22.53 -13.85
C VAL A 626 25.89 21.33 -14.35
N ALA A 627 26.15 20.37 -13.46
CA ALA A 627 26.57 19.00 -13.78
C ALA A 627 25.56 18.04 -13.12
N HIS A 628 25.15 16.97 -13.78
CA HIS A 628 24.09 16.09 -13.29
C HIS A 628 24.60 15.07 -12.27
N THR A 629 25.77 14.48 -12.52
CA THR A 629 26.50 13.48 -11.71
C THR A 629 25.84 12.10 -11.59
N ASP A 630 24.54 11.97 -11.86
CA ASP A 630 23.79 10.71 -11.89
C ASP A 630 23.12 10.51 -13.28
N MET A 631 23.93 10.63 -14.33
CA MET A 631 23.45 10.53 -15.71
C MET A 631 23.32 9.06 -16.15
N ARG A 632 22.07 8.60 -16.31
CA ARG A 632 21.69 7.24 -16.70
C ARG A 632 20.46 7.25 -17.61
N ASP A 633 20.17 6.11 -18.21
CA ASP A 633 18.97 5.80 -18.99
C ASP A 633 17.67 6.28 -18.34
N ALA A 634 17.40 5.87 -17.09
CA ALA A 634 16.19 6.22 -16.35
C ALA A 634 16.02 7.73 -16.08
N ASN A 635 17.08 8.52 -16.24
CA ASN A 635 17.11 9.97 -16.00
C ASN A 635 17.02 10.78 -17.33
N ILE A 636 16.82 10.11 -18.46
CA ILE A 636 16.66 10.70 -19.80
C ILE A 636 15.33 10.20 -20.40
N LEU A 637 14.40 11.11 -20.69
CA LEU A 637 13.10 10.78 -21.28
C LEU A 637 13.00 11.27 -22.73
N TRP A 638 12.26 10.55 -23.57
CA TRP A 638 11.91 11.02 -24.92
C TRP A 638 10.54 11.70 -24.93
N ASN A 639 10.52 12.97 -25.33
CA ASN A 639 9.30 13.76 -25.42
C ASN A 639 8.77 13.79 -26.86
N ALA A 640 7.61 13.15 -27.08
CA ALA A 640 6.98 13.06 -28.39
C ALA A 640 6.24 14.33 -28.85
N GLU A 641 5.97 15.32 -27.97
CA GLU A 641 5.43 16.62 -28.40
C GLU A 641 6.51 17.47 -29.07
N THR A 642 7.72 17.48 -28.48
CA THR A 642 8.82 18.35 -28.91
C THR A 642 9.83 17.66 -29.83
N GLU A 643 9.74 16.33 -29.99
CA GLU A 643 10.75 15.46 -30.61
C GLU A 643 12.15 15.66 -30.02
N ARG A 644 12.27 15.62 -28.69
CA ARG A 644 13.53 15.86 -27.97
C ARG A 644 13.71 14.94 -26.78
N ALA A 645 14.98 14.70 -26.45
CA ALA A 645 15.37 14.18 -25.15
C ALA A 645 15.24 15.26 -24.06
N MET A 646 14.70 14.88 -22.91
CA MET A 646 14.63 15.71 -21.70
C MET A 646 15.35 15.03 -20.54
N VAL A 647 16.17 15.80 -19.82
CA VAL A 647 16.87 15.33 -18.62
C VAL A 647 16.01 15.62 -17.38
N ILE A 648 15.99 14.68 -16.43
CA ILE A 648 15.25 14.74 -15.16
C ILE A 648 16.11 14.24 -13.98
N ASP A 649 15.58 14.30 -12.76
CA ASP A 649 16.16 13.72 -11.52
C ASP A 649 17.44 14.44 -11.05
N PHE A 650 17.36 15.76 -10.88
CA PHE A 650 18.51 16.63 -10.55
C PHE A 650 18.89 16.67 -9.06
N GLU A 651 18.41 15.73 -8.23
CA GLU A 651 18.68 15.71 -6.77
C GLU A 651 20.17 15.68 -6.42
N GLN A 652 21.00 15.08 -7.29
CA GLN A 652 22.44 14.93 -7.08
C GLN A 652 23.25 16.01 -7.82
N ALA A 653 22.60 16.85 -8.63
CA ALA A 653 23.26 17.75 -9.56
C ALA A 653 24.06 18.85 -8.85
N VAL A 654 25.29 19.10 -9.31
CA VAL A 654 26.16 20.14 -8.73
C VAL A 654 25.90 21.48 -9.41
N LEU A 655 25.56 22.49 -8.60
CA LEU A 655 25.43 23.88 -9.01
C LEU A 655 26.74 24.64 -8.75
N ALA A 656 27.35 25.15 -9.82
CA ALA A 656 28.48 26.07 -9.71
C ALA A 656 28.03 27.49 -9.32
N GLU A 657 28.90 28.21 -8.59
CA GLU A 657 28.83 29.68 -8.54
C GLU A 657 28.93 30.20 -9.99
N PRO A 658 28.05 31.12 -10.43
CA PRO A 658 28.22 31.76 -11.72
C PRO A 658 29.56 32.51 -11.73
N PRO A 659 30.39 32.39 -12.78
CA PRO A 659 31.72 32.98 -12.80
C PRO A 659 31.60 34.50 -12.60
N ARG A 660 32.14 34.99 -11.48
CA ARG A 660 32.12 36.41 -11.11
C ARG A 660 32.67 37.20 -12.30
N ARG A 661 31.87 38.13 -12.84
CA ARG A 661 32.33 39.00 -13.92
C ARG A 661 33.59 39.71 -13.46
N GLY A 662 34.72 39.38 -14.06
CA GLY A 662 35.96 40.10 -13.80
C GLY A 662 35.73 41.57 -14.06
N LEU A 663 36.16 42.43 -13.13
CA LEU A 663 36.13 43.88 -13.33
C LEU A 663 36.83 44.19 -14.66
N GLY A 664 36.17 44.96 -15.52
CA GLY A 664 36.66 45.23 -16.86
C GLY A 664 38.08 45.80 -16.82
N PRO A 665 38.97 45.40 -17.75
CA PRO A 665 40.37 45.83 -17.69
C PRO A 665 40.46 47.36 -17.73
N ILE A 666 41.12 47.94 -16.73
CA ILE A 666 41.47 49.36 -16.73
C ILE A 666 42.39 49.58 -17.92
N VAL A 667 41.95 50.38 -18.89
CA VAL A 667 42.66 50.58 -20.17
C VAL A 667 43.74 51.66 -19.99
N PRO A 668 45.04 51.35 -20.09
CA PRO A 668 46.08 52.36 -20.11
C PRO A 668 46.10 53.10 -21.45
N ASN A 669 46.59 54.34 -21.45
CA ASN A 669 46.46 55.21 -22.62
C ASN A 669 47.43 54.85 -23.78
N LYS A 670 47.10 55.33 -24.99
CA LYS A 670 47.71 54.94 -26.27
C LYS A 670 49.24 55.14 -26.36
N ARG A 671 49.95 54.15 -26.90
CA ARG A 671 50.93 54.33 -28.00
C ARG A 671 51.10 53.03 -28.79
N ALA A 672 51.64 53.11 -30.00
CA ALA A 672 51.41 52.13 -31.05
C ALA A 672 52.63 51.26 -31.40
N LEU A 673 52.37 50.00 -31.76
CA LEU A 673 53.13 49.22 -32.74
C LEU A 673 52.21 48.12 -33.32
N ARG A 674 52.40 47.76 -34.60
CA ARG A 674 51.61 46.75 -35.31
C ARG A 674 52.36 45.42 -35.38
N ALA A 675 51.68 44.32 -35.09
CA ALA A 675 52.07 42.96 -35.46
C ALA A 675 50.79 42.13 -35.73
N ASN A 676 50.92 41.00 -36.44
CA ASN A 676 49.78 40.32 -37.04
C ASN A 676 48.93 39.45 -36.10
N VAL A 677 47.72 39.19 -36.56
CA VAL A 677 46.75 38.25 -35.98
C VAL A 677 47.24 36.81 -36.18
N ASP A 678 47.16 35.98 -35.13
CA ASP A 678 47.19 34.53 -35.25
C ASP A 678 46.23 33.91 -34.21
N THR A 679 44.93 33.88 -34.54
CA THR A 679 43.86 33.45 -33.62
C THR A 679 43.79 31.93 -33.48
N LYS A 680 44.72 31.37 -32.70
CA LYS A 680 44.53 30.05 -32.08
C LYS A 680 43.57 30.19 -30.90
N THR A 681 42.34 29.71 -31.07
CA THR A 681 41.31 29.66 -30.02
C THR A 681 41.70 28.63 -28.96
N ALA A 682 42.63 28.99 -28.08
CA ALA A 682 43.05 28.14 -26.97
C ALA A 682 41.86 27.91 -26.03
N VAL A 683 41.48 26.64 -25.85
CA VAL A 683 40.50 26.23 -24.83
C VAL A 683 41.13 26.53 -23.47
N ALA A 684 40.67 27.58 -22.81
CA ALA A 684 41.23 28.02 -21.54
C ALA A 684 41.05 26.92 -20.47
N GLY A 685 42.16 26.49 -19.87
CA GLY A 685 42.13 25.52 -18.78
C GLY A 685 41.36 26.03 -17.54
N PRO A 686 40.93 25.12 -16.66
CA PRO A 686 40.20 25.47 -15.44
C PRO A 686 40.99 26.45 -14.58
N LYS A 687 40.35 27.54 -14.15
CA LYS A 687 41.00 28.67 -13.44
C LYS A 687 41.17 28.41 -11.94
N SER A 688 40.51 27.39 -11.42
CA SER A 688 40.58 26.93 -10.04
C SER A 688 40.48 25.40 -9.95
N LYS A 689 40.79 24.83 -8.78
CA LYS A 689 40.56 23.40 -8.51
C LYS A 689 39.06 23.03 -8.60
N GLN A 690 38.16 23.96 -8.29
CA GLN A 690 36.71 23.73 -8.37
C GLN A 690 36.23 23.67 -9.83
N ASP A 691 36.72 24.54 -10.71
CA ASP A 691 36.43 24.48 -12.15
C ASP A 691 36.88 23.14 -12.76
N ALA A 692 38.03 22.61 -12.31
CA ALA A 692 38.55 21.33 -12.78
C ALA A 692 37.67 20.14 -12.35
N ILE A 693 37.13 20.18 -11.12
CA ILE A 693 36.21 19.17 -10.61
C ILE A 693 34.87 19.22 -11.36
N LEU A 694 34.32 20.43 -11.56
CA LEU A 694 33.09 20.62 -12.33
C LEU A 694 33.24 20.12 -13.78
N LEU A 695 34.36 20.45 -14.43
CA LEU A 695 34.65 20.00 -15.79
C LEU A 695 34.77 18.47 -15.89
N LYS A 696 35.30 17.80 -14.85
CA LYS A 696 35.32 16.33 -14.77
C LYS A 696 33.91 15.75 -14.64
N MET A 697 33.09 16.28 -13.74
CA MET A 697 31.68 15.87 -13.58
C MET A 697 30.89 16.04 -14.90
N GLN A 698 31.10 17.15 -15.61
CA GLN A 698 30.50 17.41 -16.92
C GLN A 698 31.03 16.49 -18.04
N GLN A 699 32.20 15.88 -17.89
CA GLN A 699 32.68 14.82 -18.78
C GLN A 699 32.06 13.46 -18.42
N GLU A 700 31.87 13.19 -17.14
CA GLU A 700 31.20 11.99 -16.61
C GLU A 700 29.72 11.94 -17.02
N ASP A 701 29.01 13.07 -16.98
CA ASP A 701 27.66 13.22 -17.53
C ASP A 701 27.59 12.79 -19.01
N ILE A 702 28.58 13.19 -19.81
CA ILE A 702 28.65 12.90 -21.25
C ILE A 702 29.02 11.43 -21.52
N LEU A 703 29.69 10.77 -20.59
CA LEU A 703 29.92 9.32 -20.64
C LEU A 703 28.65 8.55 -20.25
N GLY A 704 27.99 8.91 -19.15
CA GLY A 704 26.73 8.30 -18.71
C GLY A 704 25.63 8.38 -19.79
N ALA A 705 25.50 9.53 -20.44
CA ALA A 705 24.57 9.75 -21.55
C ALA A 705 24.87 8.87 -22.79
N LYS A 706 26.12 8.46 -23.01
CA LYS A 706 26.48 7.49 -24.05
C LYS A 706 26.19 6.06 -23.61
N TYR A 707 26.52 5.68 -22.37
CA TYR A 707 26.21 4.35 -21.86
C TYR A 707 24.70 4.07 -21.91
N ALA A 708 23.87 5.06 -21.56
CA ALA A 708 22.42 5.02 -21.67
C ALA A 708 21.87 4.76 -23.10
N LEU A 709 22.67 4.97 -24.15
CA LEU A 709 22.25 4.76 -25.54
C LEU A 709 22.68 3.41 -26.13
N TYR A 710 23.74 2.79 -25.58
CA TYR A 710 24.40 1.62 -26.18
C TYR A 710 24.54 0.41 -25.24
N TRP A 711 24.16 0.50 -23.97
CA TRP A 711 24.07 -0.68 -23.11
C TRP A 711 22.99 -1.65 -23.64
N PRO A 712 23.18 -2.99 -23.58
CA PRO A 712 22.19 -3.93 -24.07
C PRO A 712 20.85 -3.79 -23.34
N ARG A 713 19.84 -3.35 -24.09
CA ARG A 713 18.42 -3.35 -23.68
C ARG A 713 17.98 -4.79 -23.41
N LYS A 714 17.18 -4.99 -22.36
CA LYS A 714 16.70 -6.31 -21.89
C LYS A 714 15.27 -6.58 -22.31
#